data_AF-A0AAP8KQ20-F1
#
_entry.id   AF-A0AAP8KQ20-F1
#
_cell.length_a   1.000
_cell.length_b   1.000
_cell.length_c   1.000
_cell.angle_alpha   90.00
_cell.angle_beta   90.00
_cell.angle_gamma   90.00
#
_symmetry.space_group_name_H-M   'P 1'
#
loop_
_entity.id
_entity.type
_entity.pdbx_description
1 polymer ?
#
loop_
_entity_poly.entity_id
_entity_poly.type
_entity_poly.pdbx_seq_one_letter_code
_entity_poly.pdbx_strand_id
1 'polypeptide(L)'
;MPVYSSPEELSNGFTPAGNVLPEPTGFDVPLPEGTNPEPQQPEPSVWGAAFRQNNLLAEMFRPAKQFESVDGYNPYADKTELHGYEQWGSAFADSRSPEETAWLKQQIDDENEDRRVLSEAGGEGVLASIAAGVVDPVTVASMFIPGAQGGTVARIASQAAIGAAATAASEVALNNQQITRTWGESASHVAAGALMSGVFAAAGAALSPSVRTAATREVADALDNAGINNDIARGIDAPHDGGSVGAMRINDASLDDLTLAGGRVADTAIKAGGYMTPLTRAMTSPSRSTRIAALELAENNFTLRGNERGYATPVAAETRVRSWRREEAAVVVTNKQAYAKYKSDGGDLNYTAFREEVGDAMRNGDIHANPVVQDAAKALRMVVDRVKIAQQKLGLLPPDDELKALGQTSYFPRVYRVGKIVNERDKFRDILVNWWARGAQGMSKEDAEIAADATINKIVGARIPQDFVNVFTVKVPGSSKSRTLNLPDSMMREYLESDANYVLQRHIRESAPDIELTRTFGERTMEKQLKNIQDEYDELMRATPADQAKLAKARESDIRDITAMRDRLIGTYKMPDDPGSFFVRAGRALRNVNFVTKLGGMTVSAIPDLARGVMVQGFGRTMKGYGALISRSPALNASKTEMDKMAVGLETVLNTRSRLMADLVDSSTRTNAVEAGLDRVTDVFGKLTLMGQFNDVNKAINGMITSDGILAGAFPGRRLAKLGINDNMAARIRSEFEKHGEVIDGWHIGNFEKWDDQHVAGIFQSAVLKDTNNIIITPGVGDTPLWASTTIGRSIFQFRSFTTASYNRATIGGLSEGTAQFYYGAAFQIGLGALTYALKQSANGKEVDWSPQKLAIEGIDRSGILGPLMEYNNMAEKATGGMVGLGALLGTGTQSRYASRGFIGSALGPTFGLLDTITDVTAGVLNGDAGDRVLHNVRTLLPGNNLFWIAPLINQVDPGMR
;
A
#
# COMPACT_ATOMS: atom_id res chain seq x y z
N MET A 1 55.68 64.33 13.11
CA MET A 1 54.93 65.57 12.92
C MET A 1 53.54 65.23 12.37
N PRO A 2 52.52 65.41 13.20
CA PRO A 2 51.99 64.22 13.89
C PRO A 2 50.52 64.42 14.36
N VAL A 3 50.11 63.62 15.35
CA VAL A 3 49.29 64.06 16.49
C VAL A 3 47.78 63.79 16.37
N TYR A 4 47.42 62.77 17.14
CA TYR A 4 46.17 62.61 17.90
C TYR A 4 45.50 63.93 18.32
N SER A 5 44.18 63.94 18.34
CA SER A 5 43.45 64.67 19.38
C SER A 5 42.54 63.69 20.11
N SER A 6 42.77 63.61 21.42
CA SER A 6 41.89 63.08 22.45
C SER A 6 40.74 64.07 22.74
N PRO A 7 39.94 63.91 23.81
CA PRO A 7 38.47 63.91 23.76
C PRO A 7 37.88 65.21 24.34
N GLU A 8 36.56 65.21 24.50
CA GLU A 8 35.71 66.15 25.26
C GLU A 8 34.97 67.20 24.43
N GLU A 9 33.66 66.97 24.28
CA GLU A 9 32.68 67.85 24.92
C GLU A 9 31.45 67.02 25.30
N LEU A 10 31.30 66.79 26.61
CA LEU A 10 30.08 66.30 27.24
C LEU A 10 29.00 67.39 27.10
N SER A 11 27.83 67.05 26.57
CA SER A 11 26.58 67.67 27.00
C SER A 11 25.37 66.86 26.55
N ASN A 12 24.81 66.12 27.52
CA ASN A 12 23.40 65.81 27.66
C ASN A 12 22.77 64.84 26.64
N GLY A 13 22.87 63.54 26.93
CA GLY A 13 22.13 62.48 26.25
C GLY A 13 21.04 61.87 27.12
N PHE A 14 19.78 62.06 26.73
CA PHE A 14 18.64 61.27 27.23
C PHE A 14 17.81 60.75 26.04
N THR A 15 17.63 59.42 26.01
CA THR A 15 16.69 58.55 25.23
C THR A 15 16.88 58.37 23.71
N PRO A 16 16.42 57.26 23.07
CA PRO A 16 16.11 55.89 23.54
C PRO A 16 16.57 54.74 22.58
N ALA A 17 16.45 53.50 23.07
CA ALA A 17 16.15 52.21 22.40
C ALA A 17 16.76 51.89 21.01
N GLY A 18 17.68 50.92 20.99
CA GLY A 18 18.08 50.21 19.77
C GLY A 18 19.31 49.30 19.96
N ASN A 19 19.16 48.04 19.54
CA ASN A 19 20.16 46.98 19.38
C ASN A 19 21.63 47.44 19.29
N VAL A 20 22.46 46.92 20.19
CA VAL A 20 23.92 46.86 19.99
C VAL A 20 24.32 45.39 20.02
N LEU A 21 24.83 44.92 18.88
CA LEU A 21 25.55 43.66 18.73
C LEU A 21 26.73 43.65 19.73
N PRO A 22 26.97 42.60 20.52
CA PRO A 22 28.19 42.53 21.31
C PRO A 22 29.40 42.30 20.37
N GLU A 23 30.44 43.09 20.61
CA GLU A 23 31.76 43.03 19.99
C GLU A 23 32.44 41.64 20.11
N PRO A 24 33.39 41.32 19.21
CA PRO A 24 34.12 40.06 19.25
C PRO A 24 35.11 40.08 20.43
N THR A 25 34.86 39.28 21.47
CA THR A 25 35.80 39.11 22.57
C THR A 25 36.93 38.16 22.18
N GLY A 26 38.13 38.74 22.08
CA GLY A 26 39.38 38.01 21.90
C GLY A 26 39.83 37.25 23.15
N PHE A 27 40.83 36.39 22.93
CA PHE A 27 41.52 35.59 23.93
C PHE A 27 42.04 36.45 25.10
N ASP A 28 41.98 35.88 26.31
CA ASP A 28 42.62 36.31 27.57
C ASP A 28 41.78 37.14 28.56
N VAL A 29 40.74 36.53 29.15
CA VAL A 29 40.29 36.79 30.54
C VAL A 29 39.86 35.45 31.17
N PRO A 30 40.38 35.02 32.34
CA PRO A 30 39.89 33.83 33.01
C PRO A 30 38.58 34.15 33.75
N LEU A 31 37.53 33.39 33.44
CA LEU A 31 36.25 33.42 34.15
C LEU A 31 36.37 32.74 35.52
N PRO A 32 35.60 33.17 36.54
CA PRO A 32 35.53 32.47 37.83
C PRO A 32 34.92 31.07 37.65
N GLU A 33 35.47 30.09 38.38
CA GLU A 33 34.99 28.70 38.34
C GLU A 33 33.52 28.60 38.75
N GLY A 34 32.73 27.94 37.91
CA GLY A 34 31.42 27.41 38.26
C GLY A 34 30.24 28.35 37.96
N THR A 35 29.96 28.61 36.69
CA THR A 35 28.62 28.55 36.06
C THR A 35 28.71 29.09 34.63
N ASN A 36 28.67 28.20 33.64
CA ASN A 36 28.30 28.63 32.28
C ASN A 36 26.83 29.09 32.33
N PRO A 37 26.43 30.16 31.64
CA PRO A 37 25.02 30.34 31.33
C PRO A 37 24.58 29.09 30.54
N GLU A 38 23.54 28.40 31.03
CA GLU A 38 22.94 27.31 30.27
C GLU A 38 22.61 27.83 28.86
N PRO A 39 22.98 27.12 27.78
CA PRO A 39 22.35 27.35 26.49
C PRO A 39 20.85 27.27 26.74
N GLN A 40 20.05 28.23 26.24
CA GLN A 40 18.60 28.09 26.25
C GLN A 40 18.28 26.71 25.68
N GLN A 41 17.84 25.77 26.53
CA GLN A 41 17.44 24.47 26.06
C GLN A 41 16.25 24.72 25.11
N PRO A 42 16.31 24.25 23.85
CA PRO A 42 15.17 24.41 22.95
C PRO A 42 13.95 23.77 23.62
N GLU A 43 12.89 24.56 23.84
CA GLU A 43 11.68 24.02 24.48
C GLU A 43 11.23 22.75 23.74
N PRO A 44 10.98 21.65 24.44
CA PRO A 44 10.63 20.39 23.79
C PRO A 44 9.31 20.57 23.04
N SER A 45 9.31 20.24 21.76
CA SER A 45 8.08 20.29 20.98
C SER A 45 7.11 19.20 21.42
N VAL A 46 5.82 19.54 21.55
CA VAL A 46 4.72 18.59 21.87
C VAL A 46 4.77 17.34 20.98
N TRP A 47 5.03 17.55 19.69
CA TRP A 47 5.20 16.48 18.72
C TRP A 47 6.49 15.68 18.91
N GLY A 48 7.61 16.34 19.20
CA GLY A 48 8.88 15.65 19.49
C GLY A 48 8.77 14.76 20.73
N ALA A 49 8.18 15.29 21.80
CA ALA A 49 7.88 14.56 23.02
C ALA A 49 6.96 13.36 22.76
N ALA A 50 5.88 13.55 21.98
CA ALA A 50 4.96 12.47 21.64
C ALA A 50 5.64 11.34 20.87
N PHE A 51 6.51 11.65 19.90
CA PHE A 51 7.22 10.66 19.11
C PHE A 51 8.26 9.89 19.94
N ARG A 52 8.98 10.55 20.84
CA ARG A 52 9.90 9.87 21.77
C ARG A 52 9.16 8.97 22.76
N GLN A 53 7.99 9.38 23.21
CA GLN A 53 7.18 8.64 24.19
C GLN A 53 6.29 7.53 23.60
N ASN A 54 5.84 7.64 22.35
CA ASN A 54 4.77 6.77 21.82
C ASN A 54 5.10 6.11 20.48
N ASN A 55 6.31 6.25 19.94
CA ASN A 55 6.69 5.64 18.67
C ASN A 55 7.76 4.54 18.85
N LEU A 56 7.40 3.29 18.53
CA LEU A 56 8.31 2.13 18.54
C LEU A 56 9.56 2.29 17.65
N LEU A 57 9.52 3.17 16.63
CA LEU A 57 10.63 3.42 15.72
C LEU A 57 11.65 4.44 16.25
N ALA A 58 11.31 5.21 17.30
CA ALA A 58 12.23 6.20 17.85
C ALA A 58 13.52 5.57 18.41
N GLU A 59 13.44 4.34 18.92
CA GLU A 59 14.59 3.60 19.44
C GLU A 59 15.35 2.79 18.39
N MET A 60 14.72 2.41 17.27
CA MET A 60 15.39 1.67 16.19
C MET A 60 16.54 2.47 15.54
N PHE A 61 16.58 3.78 15.79
CA PHE A 61 17.63 4.70 15.34
C PHE A 61 18.50 5.26 16.48
N ARG A 62 18.31 4.82 17.74
CA ARG A 62 19.26 5.11 18.81
C ARG A 62 20.43 4.12 18.68
N PRO A 63 21.67 4.56 18.35
CA PRO A 63 22.82 3.66 18.35
C PRO A 63 22.98 3.09 19.76
N ALA A 64 23.18 1.77 19.87
CA ALA A 64 23.49 1.13 21.14
C ALA A 64 24.77 1.77 21.70
N LYS A 65 24.63 2.62 22.73
CA LYS A 65 25.77 3.16 23.46
C LYS A 65 26.33 2.02 24.30
N GLN A 66 27.54 1.58 23.98
CA GLN A 66 28.29 0.69 24.84
C GLN A 66 29.07 1.54 25.83
N PHE A 67 28.83 1.32 27.13
CA PHE A 67 29.59 1.93 28.21
C PHE A 67 30.71 0.97 28.63
N GLU A 68 31.90 1.48 28.90
CA GLU A 68 32.97 0.68 29.47
C GLU A 68 32.63 0.34 30.92
N SER A 69 32.64 -0.95 31.29
CA SER A 69 32.36 -1.38 32.66
C SER A 69 33.49 -0.98 33.60
N VAL A 70 33.14 -0.40 34.75
CA VAL A 70 34.08 -0.09 35.83
C VAL A 70 34.02 -1.22 36.85
N ASP A 71 35.15 -1.89 37.06
CA ASP A 71 35.22 -3.07 37.91
C ASP A 71 34.86 -2.74 39.36
N GLY A 72 33.91 -3.47 39.94
CA GLY A 72 33.39 -3.23 41.30
C GLY A 72 32.42 -2.06 41.45
N TYR A 73 32.01 -1.39 40.38
CA TYR A 73 31.00 -0.33 40.44
C TYR A 73 29.62 -0.88 40.83
N ASN A 74 28.96 -0.19 41.76
CA ASN A 74 27.61 -0.50 42.21
C ASN A 74 26.86 0.83 42.49
N PRO A 75 25.83 1.18 41.70
CA PRO A 75 25.10 2.45 41.86
C PRO A 75 24.33 2.56 43.17
N TYR A 76 24.16 1.45 43.91
CA TYR A 76 23.50 1.42 45.23
C TYR A 76 24.46 1.52 46.41
N ALA A 77 25.78 1.47 46.17
CA ALA A 77 26.77 1.52 47.24
C ALA A 77 26.83 2.91 47.89
N ASP A 78 26.61 3.97 47.11
CA ASP A 78 26.50 5.36 47.58
C ASP A 78 25.03 5.82 47.51
N LYS A 79 24.47 6.19 48.67
CA LYS A 79 23.08 6.66 48.75
C LYS A 79 22.87 8.02 48.09
N THR A 80 23.92 8.79 47.86
CA THR A 80 23.85 10.09 47.20
C THR A 80 23.82 9.97 45.67
N GLU A 81 24.31 8.87 45.11
CA GLU A 81 24.34 8.61 43.67
C GLU A 81 22.92 8.57 43.10
N LEU A 82 21.97 7.88 43.75
CA LEU A 82 20.58 7.76 43.26
C LEU A 82 19.61 8.78 43.87
N HIS A 83 20.11 9.82 44.54
CA HIS A 83 19.27 10.81 45.21
C HIS A 83 18.38 11.57 44.21
N GLY A 84 17.06 11.52 44.38
CA GLY A 84 16.06 12.07 43.46
C GLY A 84 15.54 11.08 42.41
N TYR A 85 16.14 9.89 42.27
CA TYR A 85 15.76 8.84 41.32
C TYR A 85 15.36 7.54 42.02
N GLU A 86 15.16 7.55 43.33
CA GLU A 86 14.93 6.36 44.16
C GLU A 86 13.68 5.58 43.72
N GLN A 87 12.68 6.28 43.19
CA GLN A 87 11.45 5.66 42.66
C GLN A 87 11.67 4.81 41.40
N TRP A 88 12.78 4.99 40.69
CA TRP A 88 13.21 4.17 39.55
C TRP A 88 14.40 3.28 39.89
N GLY A 89 14.63 3.03 41.18
CA GLY A 89 15.82 2.33 41.69
C GLY A 89 16.11 1.00 40.97
N SER A 90 15.11 0.26 40.50
CA SER A 90 15.30 -1.00 39.76
C SER A 90 15.91 -0.84 38.37
N ALA A 91 15.80 0.32 37.73
CA ALA A 91 16.33 0.57 36.39
C ALA A 91 17.87 0.66 36.37
N PHE A 92 18.49 0.91 37.53
CA PHE A 92 19.94 1.00 37.68
C PHE A 92 20.60 -0.36 38.02
N ALA A 93 19.82 -1.44 38.11
CA ALA A 93 20.28 -2.72 38.68
C ALA A 93 21.42 -3.37 37.90
N ASP A 94 21.41 -3.17 36.59
CA ASP A 94 22.40 -3.74 35.67
C ASP A 94 23.51 -2.75 35.31
N SER A 95 23.49 -1.51 35.83
CA SER A 95 24.48 -0.49 35.53
C SER A 95 25.85 -0.86 36.09
N ARG A 96 26.86 -0.92 35.22
CA ARG A 96 28.24 -1.31 35.55
C ARG A 96 29.23 -0.16 35.47
N SER A 97 28.77 1.07 35.22
CA SER A 97 29.62 2.24 35.28
C SER A 97 28.89 3.52 35.71
N PRO A 98 29.60 4.52 36.26
CA PRO A 98 29.02 5.84 36.54
C PRO A 98 28.40 6.51 35.31
N GLU A 99 29.01 6.32 34.13
CA GLU A 99 28.53 6.88 32.87
C GLU A 99 27.20 6.25 32.43
N GLU A 100 27.06 4.94 32.61
CA GLU A 100 25.81 4.21 32.35
C GLU A 100 24.72 4.67 33.32
N THR A 101 25.04 4.83 34.61
CA THR A 101 24.10 5.36 35.62
C THR A 101 23.68 6.80 35.32
N ALA A 102 24.61 7.68 34.95
CA ALA A 102 24.29 9.06 34.58
C ALA A 102 23.43 9.13 33.31
N TRP A 103 23.70 8.25 32.35
CA TRP A 103 22.87 8.13 31.14
C TRP A 103 21.45 7.65 31.44
N LEU A 104 21.28 6.66 32.34
CA LEU A 104 19.97 6.20 32.79
C LEU A 104 19.19 7.30 33.53
N LYS A 105 19.85 8.12 34.36
CA LYS A 105 19.23 9.30 35.00
C LYS A 105 18.77 10.33 33.97
N GLN A 106 19.64 10.65 33.01
CA GLN A 106 19.31 11.59 31.93
C GLN A 106 18.12 11.07 31.10
N GLN A 107 18.07 9.76 30.82
CA GLN A 107 16.93 9.16 30.13
C GLN A 107 15.63 9.32 30.94
N ILE A 108 15.68 9.12 32.25
CA ILE A 108 14.53 9.35 33.14
C ILE A 108 14.08 10.81 33.09
N ASP A 109 15.02 11.76 33.11
CA ASP A 109 14.71 13.20 33.05
C ASP A 109 14.08 13.60 31.72
N ASP A 110 14.67 13.15 30.60
CA ASP A 110 14.14 13.38 29.25
C ASP A 110 12.72 12.80 29.12
N GLU A 111 12.48 11.61 29.67
CA GLU A 111 11.16 10.99 29.67
C GLU A 111 10.14 11.77 30.54
N ASN A 112 10.55 12.26 31.70
CA ASN A 112 9.68 13.07 32.57
C ASN A 112 9.35 14.43 31.96
N GLU A 113 10.31 15.06 31.30
CA GLU A 113 10.12 16.33 30.62
C GLU A 113 9.16 16.17 29.43
N ASP A 114 9.35 15.12 28.62
CA ASP A 114 8.43 14.81 27.52
C ASP A 114 6.99 14.60 28.02
N ARG A 115 6.80 13.97 29.18
CA ARG A 115 5.47 13.83 29.80
C ARG A 115 4.86 15.15 30.20
N ARG A 116 5.65 16.02 30.85
CA ARG A 116 5.20 17.34 31.27
C ARG A 116 4.72 18.13 30.07
N VAL A 117 5.52 18.18 29.01
CA VAL A 117 5.21 18.86 27.74
C VAL A 117 3.92 18.33 27.11
N LEU A 118 3.72 17.01 27.08
CA LEU A 118 2.49 16.42 26.54
C LEU A 118 1.25 16.72 27.40
N SER A 119 1.40 16.73 28.72
CA SER A 119 0.30 17.01 29.65
C SER A 119 -0.12 18.48 29.63
N GLU A 120 0.84 19.40 29.55
CA GLU A 120 0.62 20.85 29.50
C GLU A 120 0.04 21.30 28.15
N ALA A 121 0.33 20.57 27.07
CA ALA A 121 -0.22 20.82 25.73
C ALA A 121 -1.70 20.44 25.55
N GLY A 122 -2.36 19.87 26.57
CA GLY A 122 -3.79 19.56 26.54
C GLY A 122 -4.23 18.73 25.33
N GLY A 123 -5.22 19.23 24.58
CA GLY A 123 -5.76 18.52 23.40
C GLY A 123 -4.73 18.31 22.27
N GLU A 124 -3.73 19.18 22.15
CA GLU A 124 -2.63 19.02 21.19
C GLU A 124 -1.69 17.88 21.62
N GLY A 125 -1.35 17.78 22.92
CA GLY A 125 -0.54 16.69 23.45
C GLY A 125 -1.19 15.31 23.33
N VAL A 126 -2.51 15.24 23.53
CA VAL A 126 -3.30 14.02 23.28
C VAL A 126 -3.25 13.64 21.80
N LEU A 127 -3.48 14.59 20.88
CA LEU A 127 -3.42 14.32 19.44
C LEU A 127 -2.02 13.94 18.95
N ALA A 128 -0.98 14.59 19.47
CA ALA A 128 0.41 14.28 19.14
C ALA A 128 0.75 12.86 19.59
N SER A 129 0.35 12.46 20.80
CA SER A 129 0.54 11.11 21.33
C SER A 129 -0.18 10.05 20.49
N ILE A 130 -1.42 10.34 20.08
CA ILE A 130 -2.18 9.48 19.16
C ILE A 130 -1.43 9.37 17.84
N ALA A 131 -1.05 10.46 17.18
CA ALA A 131 -0.37 10.39 15.88
C ALA A 131 1.01 9.71 15.94
N ALA A 132 1.75 9.89 17.04
CA ALA A 132 3.00 9.17 17.27
C ALA A 132 2.78 7.66 17.39
N GLY A 133 1.67 7.25 18.00
CA GLY A 133 1.26 5.85 18.15
C GLY A 133 0.47 5.26 16.97
N VAL A 134 -0.18 6.05 16.12
CA VAL A 134 -1.05 5.50 15.06
C VAL A 134 -0.28 4.78 13.94
N VAL A 135 1.02 5.05 13.82
CA VAL A 135 1.90 4.28 12.94
C VAL A 135 2.36 2.95 13.54
N ASP A 136 2.04 2.73 14.82
CA ASP A 136 2.14 1.45 15.50
C ASP A 136 0.76 0.75 15.51
N PRO A 137 0.60 -0.36 14.77
CA PRO A 137 -0.62 -1.16 14.77
C PRO A 137 -1.04 -1.66 16.16
N VAL A 138 -0.13 -1.77 17.13
CA VAL A 138 -0.42 -2.18 18.52
C VAL A 138 -1.13 -1.06 19.29
N THR A 139 -0.65 0.18 19.17
CA THR A 139 -1.32 1.36 19.75
C THR A 139 -2.66 1.63 19.07
N VAL A 140 -2.74 1.43 17.76
CA VAL A 140 -4.01 1.45 17.05
C VAL A 140 -4.94 0.38 17.61
N ALA A 141 -4.47 -0.87 17.74
CA ALA A 141 -5.25 -1.98 18.29
C ALA A 141 -5.76 -1.73 19.72
N SER A 142 -4.97 -1.06 20.56
CA SER A 142 -5.38 -0.71 21.93
C SER A 142 -6.52 0.32 21.96
N MET A 143 -6.65 1.18 20.95
CA MET A 143 -7.81 2.09 20.80
C MET A 143 -9.13 1.37 20.58
N PHE A 144 -9.09 0.09 20.21
CA PHE A 144 -10.29 -0.72 20.01
C PHE A 144 -10.67 -1.58 21.23
N ILE A 145 -9.92 -1.48 22.33
CA ILE A 145 -10.30 -2.09 23.61
C ILE A 145 -11.52 -1.31 24.15
N PRO A 146 -12.70 -1.93 24.33
CA PRO A 146 -13.92 -1.16 24.50
C PRO A 146 -14.11 -0.63 25.94
N GLY A 147 -14.78 0.51 26.08
CA GLY A 147 -15.28 1.05 27.37
C GLY A 147 -16.76 0.70 27.57
N ALA A 148 -17.19 0.54 28.83
CA ALA A 148 -18.53 0.06 29.17
C ALA A 148 -19.69 1.03 28.84
N GLN A 149 -20.91 0.48 28.77
CA GLN A 149 -22.13 1.22 28.44
C GLN A 149 -22.68 2.05 29.62
N GLY A 150 -22.88 3.35 29.41
CA GLY A 150 -23.54 4.29 30.33
C GLY A 150 -23.63 5.70 29.74
N GLY A 151 -24.27 6.66 30.44
CA GLY A 151 -24.26 8.09 30.04
C GLY A 151 -22.84 8.69 30.06
N THR A 152 -22.64 9.87 29.46
CA THR A 152 -21.33 10.48 29.19
C THR A 152 -20.36 10.45 30.39
N VAL A 153 -20.84 10.69 31.61
CA VAL A 153 -20.03 10.66 32.85
C VAL A 153 -19.73 9.23 33.32
N ALA A 154 -20.68 8.29 33.20
CA ALA A 154 -20.48 6.88 33.52
C ALA A 154 -19.53 6.18 32.53
N ARG A 155 -19.53 6.62 31.25
CA ARG A 155 -18.53 6.19 30.25
C ARG A 155 -17.12 6.62 30.64
N ILE A 156 -16.93 7.89 31.02
CA ILE A 156 -15.64 8.42 31.48
C ILE A 156 -15.16 7.67 32.73
N ALA A 157 -16.04 7.42 33.70
CA ALA A 157 -15.70 6.68 34.92
C ALA A 157 -15.40 5.19 34.68
N SER A 158 -16.12 4.52 33.78
CA SER A 158 -15.84 3.13 33.41
C SER A 158 -14.52 2.95 32.65
N GLN A 159 -14.07 3.97 31.91
CA GLN A 159 -12.78 3.96 31.22
C GLN A 159 -11.60 4.04 32.18
N ALA A 160 -11.75 4.68 33.34
CA ALA A 160 -10.73 4.69 34.40
C ALA A 160 -10.57 3.31 35.08
N ALA A 161 -11.63 2.50 35.16
CA ALA A 161 -11.61 1.19 35.80
C ALA A 161 -11.21 0.04 34.85
N ILE A 162 -11.59 0.10 33.57
CA ILE A 162 -11.28 -0.92 32.55
C ILE A 162 -9.87 -0.71 31.96
N GLY A 163 -9.41 0.55 31.93
CA GLY A 163 -8.02 0.91 31.59
C GLY A 163 -6.96 0.42 32.59
N ALA A 164 -7.36 -0.26 33.68
CA ALA A 164 -6.45 -0.91 34.62
C ALA A 164 -6.31 -2.44 34.41
N ALA A 165 -7.21 -3.08 33.63
CA ALA A 165 -7.25 -4.54 33.47
C ALA A 165 -6.76 -5.04 32.10
N ALA A 166 -6.97 -4.27 31.02
CA ALA A 166 -6.55 -4.63 29.66
C ALA A 166 -5.14 -4.17 29.29
N THR A 167 -4.58 -3.30 30.12
CA THR A 167 -3.26 -2.65 30.02
C THR A 167 -2.09 -3.63 30.18
N ALA A 168 -2.32 -4.76 30.86
CA ALA A 168 -1.29 -5.74 31.18
C ALA A 168 -0.60 -6.38 29.96
N ALA A 169 -1.21 -6.42 28.77
CA ALA A 169 -0.64 -7.08 27.58
C ALA A 169 0.14 -6.12 26.64
N SER A 170 -0.35 -4.89 26.42
CA SER A 170 0.34 -3.90 25.59
C SER A 170 1.41 -3.11 26.34
N GLU A 171 1.26 -2.93 27.66
CA GLU A 171 2.29 -2.26 28.48
C GLU A 171 3.59 -3.04 28.52
N VAL A 172 3.60 -4.38 28.44
CA VAL A 172 4.84 -5.18 28.46
C VAL A 172 5.79 -4.85 27.28
N ALA A 173 5.26 -4.41 26.14
CA ALA A 173 6.09 -4.05 24.98
C ALA A 173 6.73 -2.66 25.12
N LEU A 174 6.02 -1.69 25.71
CA LEU A 174 6.47 -0.29 25.87
C LEU A 174 7.18 -0.05 27.21
N ASN A 175 6.87 -0.82 28.26
CA ASN A 175 7.52 -0.77 29.58
C ASN A 175 8.94 -1.35 29.56
N ASN A 176 9.24 -2.25 28.59
CA ASN A 176 10.62 -2.68 28.32
C ASN A 176 11.48 -1.60 27.63
N GLN A 177 10.91 -0.45 27.25
CA GLN A 177 11.59 0.61 26.49
C GLN A 177 11.67 1.93 27.26
N GLN A 178 10.89 2.11 28.33
CA GLN A 178 10.77 3.38 29.07
C GLN A 178 10.82 3.13 30.57
N ILE A 179 11.68 3.88 31.25
CA ILE A 179 11.94 3.69 32.69
C ILE A 179 10.81 4.28 33.55
N THR A 180 10.14 5.34 33.07
CA THR A 180 9.26 6.18 33.89
C THR A 180 7.78 5.77 33.90
N ARG A 181 7.35 4.75 33.15
CA ARG A 181 5.92 4.46 32.85
C ARG A 181 5.16 3.81 34.02
N THR A 182 4.04 4.40 34.46
CA THR A 182 3.22 3.91 35.58
C THR A 182 1.79 3.50 35.19
N TRP A 183 1.22 2.56 35.95
CA TRP A 183 -0.08 1.90 35.72
C TRP A 183 -1.31 2.83 35.74
N GLY A 184 -1.16 4.09 36.21
CA GLY A 184 -2.24 5.08 36.28
C GLY A 184 -2.39 5.98 35.05
N GLU A 185 -1.48 5.89 34.07
CA GLU A 185 -1.27 6.93 33.04
C GLU A 185 -1.90 6.62 31.67
N SER A 186 -2.81 5.64 31.60
CA SER A 186 -3.68 5.38 30.42
C SER A 186 -4.62 6.55 30.05
N ALA A 187 -4.53 7.68 30.73
CA ALA A 187 -5.38 8.86 30.59
C ALA A 187 -5.33 9.51 29.18
N SER A 188 -4.21 9.42 28.45
CA SER A 188 -4.12 9.88 27.05
C SER A 188 -4.96 9.00 26.09
N HIS A 189 -5.03 7.69 26.35
CA HIS A 189 -5.91 6.75 25.64
C HIS A 189 -7.39 6.92 26.03
N VAL A 190 -7.66 7.29 27.29
CA VAL A 190 -9.01 7.63 27.79
C VAL A 190 -9.52 8.93 27.16
N ALA A 191 -8.67 9.95 27.02
CA ALA A 191 -9.01 11.20 26.33
C ALA A 191 -9.24 11.00 24.81
N ALA A 192 -8.41 10.18 24.17
CA ALA A 192 -8.62 9.72 22.79
C ALA A 192 -9.96 8.99 22.63
N GLY A 193 -10.26 8.09 23.58
CA GLY A 193 -11.53 7.35 23.64
C GLY A 193 -12.74 8.26 23.85
N ALA A 194 -12.63 9.31 24.67
CA ALA A 194 -13.68 10.30 24.88
C ALA A 194 -13.96 11.14 23.62
N LEU A 195 -12.92 11.63 22.93
CA LEU A 195 -13.07 12.35 21.66
C LEU A 195 -13.69 11.46 20.57
N MET A 196 -13.23 10.22 20.46
CA MET A 196 -13.76 9.24 19.50
C MET A 196 -15.21 8.85 19.82
N SER A 197 -15.60 8.82 21.10
CA SER A 197 -16.98 8.56 21.51
C SER A 197 -17.97 9.63 21.03
N GLY A 198 -17.56 10.90 20.97
CA GLY A 198 -18.38 11.99 20.43
C GLY A 198 -18.57 11.86 18.92
N VAL A 199 -17.51 11.51 18.21
CA VAL A 199 -17.54 11.28 16.75
C VAL A 199 -18.39 10.04 16.40
N PHE A 200 -18.26 8.95 17.16
CA PHE A 200 -19.10 7.76 16.98
C PHE A 200 -20.55 7.96 17.40
N ALA A 201 -20.82 8.81 18.40
CA ALA A 201 -22.19 9.19 18.74
C ALA A 201 -22.87 9.98 17.61
N ALA A 202 -22.15 10.91 16.98
CA ALA A 202 -22.63 11.67 15.82
C ALA A 202 -22.87 10.76 14.60
N ALA A 203 -21.93 9.87 14.30
CA ALA A 203 -22.08 8.90 13.20
C ALA A 203 -23.18 7.85 13.50
N GLY A 204 -23.28 7.39 14.75
CA GLY A 204 -24.31 6.48 15.22
C GLY A 204 -25.72 7.08 15.16
N ALA A 205 -25.86 8.39 15.34
CA ALA A 205 -27.14 9.10 15.20
C ALA A 205 -27.71 9.06 13.77
N ALA A 206 -26.86 8.79 12.76
CA ALA A 206 -27.29 8.57 11.37
C ALA A 206 -27.69 7.10 11.07
N LEU A 207 -27.42 6.16 11.98
CA LEU A 207 -27.77 4.74 11.82
C LEU A 207 -29.23 4.49 12.22
N SER A 208 -29.89 3.52 11.58
CA SER A 208 -31.22 3.08 11.99
C SER A 208 -31.19 2.48 13.41
N PRO A 209 -32.33 2.49 14.15
CA PRO A 209 -32.40 1.88 15.48
C PRO A 209 -31.94 0.42 15.50
N SER A 210 -32.33 -0.38 14.50
CA SER A 210 -31.94 -1.78 14.37
C SER A 210 -30.43 -1.97 14.19
N VAL A 211 -29.79 -1.12 13.39
CA VAL A 211 -28.34 -1.16 13.19
C VAL A 211 -27.60 -0.71 14.45
N ARG A 212 -28.10 0.30 15.17
CA ARG A 212 -27.52 0.71 16.46
C ARG A 212 -27.57 -0.43 17.47
N THR A 213 -28.71 -1.10 17.60
CA THR A 213 -28.86 -2.24 18.52
C THR A 213 -27.92 -3.38 18.17
N ALA A 214 -27.79 -3.72 16.87
CA ALA A 214 -26.86 -4.75 16.41
C ALA A 214 -25.40 -4.38 16.72
N ALA A 215 -25.00 -3.13 16.46
CA ALA A 215 -23.67 -2.63 16.78
C ALA A 215 -23.40 -2.67 18.30
N THR A 216 -24.34 -2.21 19.13
CA THR A 216 -24.18 -2.25 20.59
C THR A 216 -24.08 -3.66 21.14
N ARG A 217 -24.80 -4.62 20.54
CA ARG A 217 -24.77 -6.03 20.94
C ARG A 217 -23.44 -6.67 20.56
N GLU A 218 -22.99 -6.49 19.32
CA GLU A 218 -21.72 -7.09 18.88
C GLU A 218 -20.51 -6.53 19.64
N VAL A 219 -20.54 -5.24 19.99
CA VAL A 219 -19.53 -4.64 20.87
C VAL A 219 -19.62 -5.19 22.29
N ALA A 220 -20.81 -5.43 22.83
CA ALA A 220 -21.00 -6.05 24.14
C ALA A 220 -20.54 -7.53 24.15
N ASP A 221 -20.88 -8.30 23.13
CA ASP A 221 -20.42 -9.69 23.00
C ASP A 221 -18.89 -9.76 22.86
N ALA A 222 -18.27 -8.80 22.15
CA ALA A 222 -16.82 -8.71 22.06
C ALA A 222 -16.16 -8.30 23.39
N LEU A 223 -16.84 -7.48 24.19
CA LEU A 223 -16.41 -7.09 25.54
C LEU A 223 -16.39 -8.27 26.50
N ASP A 224 -17.47 -9.05 26.52
CA ASP A 224 -17.59 -10.23 27.39
C ASP A 224 -16.52 -11.28 27.04
N ASN A 225 -16.12 -11.38 25.78
CA ASN A 225 -15.07 -12.31 25.31
C ASN A 225 -13.63 -11.77 25.44
N ALA A 226 -13.43 -10.46 25.67
CA ALA A 226 -12.11 -9.85 25.82
C ALA A 226 -11.63 -9.80 27.28
N GLY A 227 -12.53 -10.00 28.25
CA GLY A 227 -12.17 -10.26 29.64
C GLY A 227 -11.65 -11.70 29.78
N ILE A 228 -10.40 -11.87 30.21
CA ILE A 228 -9.80 -13.18 30.44
C ILE A 228 -10.60 -13.93 31.52
N ASN A 229 -11.48 -14.82 31.10
CA ASN A 229 -11.70 -16.18 31.61
C ASN A 229 -12.85 -16.87 30.86
N ASN A 230 -12.54 -18.02 30.26
CA ASN A 230 -13.41 -19.04 29.70
C ASN A 230 -14.49 -18.60 28.69
N ASP A 231 -14.36 -19.10 27.46
CA ASP A 231 -15.39 -19.99 26.89
C ASP A 231 -14.83 -20.79 25.70
N ILE A 232 -14.01 -21.80 26.02
CA ILE A 232 -14.00 -23.05 25.25
C ILE A 232 -15.14 -23.90 25.82
N ALA A 233 -16.40 -23.58 25.45
CA ALA A 233 -17.55 -24.49 25.55
C ALA A 233 -18.84 -23.74 25.19
N ARG A 234 -19.06 -23.42 23.91
CA ARG A 234 -20.40 -23.26 23.29
C ARG A 234 -20.24 -22.96 21.80
N GLY A 235 -20.02 -24.02 21.04
CA GLY A 235 -19.97 -23.94 19.58
C GLY A 235 -20.10 -25.31 18.92
N ILE A 236 -20.67 -26.29 19.62
CA ILE A 236 -21.03 -27.59 19.08
C ILE A 236 -22.36 -27.94 19.74
N ASP A 237 -23.44 -27.38 19.21
CA ASP A 237 -24.77 -27.98 19.21
C ASP A 237 -25.76 -27.00 18.58
N ALA A 238 -25.90 -27.11 17.27
CA ALA A 238 -27.13 -26.82 16.56
C ALA A 238 -27.19 -27.75 15.34
N PRO A 239 -28.11 -28.73 15.31
CA PRO A 239 -28.33 -29.55 14.14
C PRO A 239 -29.19 -28.81 13.12
N HIS A 240 -28.88 -28.96 11.83
CA HIS A 240 -29.79 -29.45 10.77
C HIS A 240 -29.45 -28.95 9.35
N ASP A 241 -29.43 -29.94 8.45
CA ASP A 241 -30.06 -30.00 7.14
C ASP A 241 -29.81 -28.86 6.13
N GLY A 242 -28.77 -29.07 5.33
CA GLY A 242 -28.69 -28.58 3.95
C GLY A 242 -28.65 -29.78 3.00
N GLY A 243 -29.82 -30.20 2.51
CA GLY A 243 -29.96 -31.28 1.54
C GLY A 243 -29.07 -31.09 0.32
N SER A 244 -28.62 -32.20 -0.28
CA SER A 244 -27.79 -32.20 -1.48
C SER A 244 -28.47 -31.44 -2.62
N VAL A 245 -28.03 -30.20 -2.86
CA VAL A 245 -28.27 -29.49 -4.11
C VAL A 245 -26.93 -29.36 -4.81
N GLY A 246 -26.86 -29.91 -6.03
CA GLY A 246 -25.64 -29.90 -6.83
C GLY A 246 -25.07 -28.48 -6.98
N ALA A 247 -23.74 -28.37 -6.93
CA ALA A 247 -23.04 -27.11 -7.06
C ALA A 247 -23.48 -26.34 -8.33
N MET A 248 -24.21 -25.24 -8.16
CA MET A 248 -24.65 -24.40 -9.29
C MET A 248 -23.49 -23.53 -9.78
N ARG A 249 -23.23 -23.54 -11.09
CA ARG A 249 -22.17 -22.74 -11.70
C ARG A 249 -22.72 -21.36 -12.06
N ILE A 250 -21.89 -20.32 -11.97
CA ILE A 250 -22.27 -18.97 -12.40
C ILE A 250 -22.74 -18.92 -13.87
N ASN A 251 -22.26 -19.87 -14.68
CA ASN A 251 -22.66 -20.05 -16.07
C ASN A 251 -24.08 -20.58 -16.27
N ASP A 252 -24.78 -20.94 -15.19
CA ASP A 252 -26.19 -21.32 -15.19
C ASP A 252 -27.08 -20.23 -14.56
N ALA A 253 -26.47 -19.20 -13.95
CA ALA A 253 -27.16 -18.13 -13.23
C ALA A 253 -28.01 -17.28 -14.19
N SER A 254 -29.23 -16.89 -13.79
CA SER A 254 -30.07 -15.95 -14.54
C SER A 254 -29.55 -14.51 -14.43
N LEU A 255 -30.12 -13.58 -15.21
CA LEU A 255 -29.78 -12.16 -15.07
C LEU A 255 -30.17 -11.60 -13.68
N ASP A 256 -31.25 -12.13 -13.07
CA ASP A 256 -31.63 -11.80 -11.69
C ASP A 256 -30.60 -12.28 -10.68
N ASP A 257 -30.08 -13.50 -10.85
CA ASP A 257 -29.02 -14.05 -10.00
C ASP A 257 -27.74 -13.22 -10.05
N LEU A 258 -27.44 -12.63 -11.23
CA LEU A 258 -26.28 -11.75 -11.46
C LEU A 258 -26.53 -10.29 -11.05
N THR A 259 -27.65 -9.99 -10.41
CA THR A 259 -27.97 -8.64 -9.90
C THR A 259 -27.51 -8.48 -8.46
N LEU A 260 -27.14 -7.26 -8.05
CA LEU A 260 -26.71 -6.97 -6.68
C LEU A 260 -27.83 -7.27 -5.66
N ALA A 261 -27.45 -7.84 -4.52
CA ALA A 261 -28.41 -8.27 -3.49
C ALA A 261 -28.97 -7.13 -2.63
N GLY A 262 -28.21 -6.05 -2.40
CA GLY A 262 -28.53 -4.94 -1.48
C GLY A 262 -29.72 -4.02 -1.82
N GLY A 263 -30.58 -4.45 -2.75
CA GLY A 263 -31.81 -3.76 -3.11
C GLY A 263 -31.61 -2.32 -3.59
N ARG A 264 -32.63 -1.48 -3.34
CA ARG A 264 -32.69 -0.10 -3.86
C ARG A 264 -31.52 0.79 -3.44
N VAL A 265 -30.94 0.56 -2.26
CA VAL A 265 -29.83 1.38 -1.75
C VAL A 265 -28.56 1.07 -2.54
N ALA A 266 -28.23 -0.21 -2.74
CA ALA A 266 -27.13 -0.61 -3.60
C ALA A 266 -27.34 -0.17 -5.06
N ASP A 267 -28.57 -0.31 -5.58
CA ASP A 267 -28.94 0.14 -6.93
C ASP A 267 -28.79 1.66 -7.11
N THR A 268 -29.05 2.44 -6.06
CA THR A 268 -28.89 3.90 -6.10
C THR A 268 -27.41 4.28 -6.04
N ALA A 269 -26.62 3.62 -5.20
CA ALA A 269 -25.18 3.85 -5.12
C ALA A 269 -24.47 3.50 -6.44
N ILE A 270 -24.76 2.35 -7.03
CA ILE A 270 -24.19 1.97 -8.33
C ILE A 270 -24.67 2.91 -9.45
N LYS A 271 -25.85 3.53 -9.36
CA LYS A 271 -26.25 4.59 -10.34
C LYS A 271 -25.51 5.90 -10.11
N ALA A 272 -25.32 6.30 -8.85
CA ALA A 272 -24.69 7.56 -8.47
C ALA A 272 -23.20 7.61 -8.85
N GLY A 273 -22.48 6.50 -8.75
CA GLY A 273 -21.06 6.44 -9.11
C GLY A 273 -20.64 5.34 -10.10
N GLY A 274 -21.51 4.39 -10.40
CA GLY A 274 -21.16 3.21 -11.21
C GLY A 274 -21.16 3.43 -12.73
N TYR A 275 -21.50 4.61 -13.24
CA TYR A 275 -21.22 4.90 -14.66
C TYR A 275 -19.74 5.18 -14.92
N MET A 276 -18.93 5.43 -13.88
CA MET A 276 -17.54 5.86 -14.03
C MET A 276 -16.59 4.73 -14.40
N THR A 277 -16.78 3.54 -13.84
CA THR A 277 -15.85 2.41 -13.99
C THR A 277 -16.37 1.35 -14.94
N PRO A 278 -15.51 0.67 -15.72
CA PRO A 278 -15.94 -0.38 -16.63
C PRO A 278 -16.59 -1.56 -15.90
N LEU A 279 -16.13 -1.90 -14.69
CA LEU A 279 -16.72 -2.99 -13.91
C LEU A 279 -18.17 -2.69 -13.51
N THR A 280 -18.43 -1.50 -12.97
CA THR A 280 -19.79 -1.13 -12.55
C THR A 280 -20.75 -0.97 -13.73
N ARG A 281 -20.27 -0.53 -14.90
CA ARG A 281 -21.06 -0.52 -16.15
C ARG A 281 -21.37 -1.95 -16.61
N ALA A 282 -20.37 -2.84 -16.64
CA ALA A 282 -20.58 -4.23 -17.00
C ALA A 282 -21.55 -4.95 -16.05
N MET A 283 -21.49 -4.68 -14.73
CA MET A 283 -22.39 -5.28 -13.75
C MET A 283 -23.84 -4.76 -13.81
N THR A 284 -24.07 -3.61 -14.47
CA THR A 284 -25.41 -3.06 -14.71
C THR A 284 -25.93 -3.31 -16.13
N SER A 285 -25.14 -4.03 -16.94
CA SER A 285 -25.51 -4.40 -18.31
C SER A 285 -26.79 -5.24 -18.36
N PRO A 286 -27.63 -5.09 -19.41
CA PRO A 286 -28.72 -6.02 -19.68
C PRO A 286 -28.24 -7.38 -20.20
N SER A 287 -27.00 -7.52 -20.66
CA SER A 287 -26.43 -8.79 -21.12
C SER A 287 -25.93 -9.62 -19.94
N ARG A 288 -26.41 -10.85 -19.88
CA ARG A 288 -25.96 -11.88 -18.97
C ARG A 288 -24.49 -12.26 -19.24
N SER A 289 -24.12 -12.41 -20.51
CA SER A 289 -22.76 -12.75 -20.92
C SER A 289 -21.76 -11.68 -20.52
N THR A 290 -22.12 -10.39 -20.62
CA THR A 290 -21.29 -9.28 -20.14
C THR A 290 -21.03 -9.41 -18.64
N ARG A 291 -22.07 -9.65 -17.83
CA ARG A 291 -21.91 -9.77 -16.36
C ARG A 291 -21.04 -10.95 -15.97
N ILE A 292 -21.25 -12.12 -16.59
CA ILE A 292 -20.42 -13.31 -16.35
C ILE A 292 -18.97 -13.03 -16.74
N ALA A 293 -18.72 -12.49 -17.94
CA ALA A 293 -17.37 -12.17 -18.40
C ALA A 293 -16.68 -11.16 -17.46
N ALA A 294 -17.40 -10.17 -16.94
CA ALA A 294 -16.86 -9.22 -15.97
C ALA A 294 -16.49 -9.88 -14.64
N LEU A 295 -17.33 -10.79 -14.11
CA LEU A 295 -17.06 -11.53 -12.87
C LEU A 295 -15.89 -12.49 -13.01
N GLU A 296 -15.74 -13.15 -14.17
CA GLU A 296 -14.63 -14.05 -14.47
C GLU A 296 -13.32 -13.30 -14.76
N LEU A 297 -13.38 -12.05 -15.25
CA LEU A 297 -12.20 -11.27 -15.62
C LEU A 297 -11.65 -10.43 -14.47
N ALA A 298 -12.51 -9.65 -13.80
CA ALA A 298 -12.13 -8.61 -12.87
C ALA A 298 -12.49 -8.94 -11.42
N GLU A 299 -11.54 -8.71 -10.51
CA GLU A 299 -11.76 -8.93 -9.09
C GLU A 299 -12.77 -7.89 -8.55
N ASN A 300 -13.77 -8.36 -7.81
CA ASN A 300 -14.83 -7.52 -7.26
C ASN A 300 -15.24 -7.97 -5.85
N ASN A 301 -16.01 -7.12 -5.17
CA ASN A 301 -16.56 -7.37 -3.83
C ASN A 301 -18.10 -7.35 -3.80
N PHE A 302 -18.75 -7.57 -4.95
CA PHE A 302 -20.21 -7.50 -5.03
C PHE A 302 -20.85 -8.77 -4.49
N THR A 303 -21.89 -8.59 -3.70
CA THR A 303 -22.80 -9.65 -3.28
C THR A 303 -23.95 -9.69 -4.28
N LEU A 304 -24.11 -10.84 -4.94
CA LEU A 304 -25.13 -11.09 -5.95
C LEU A 304 -26.31 -11.83 -5.32
N ARG A 305 -27.53 -11.66 -5.86
CA ARG A 305 -28.72 -12.39 -5.42
C ARG A 305 -28.53 -13.91 -5.54
N GLY A 306 -27.83 -14.34 -6.58
CA GLY A 306 -27.48 -15.75 -6.78
C GLY A 306 -26.61 -16.32 -5.65
N ASN A 307 -25.82 -15.51 -4.94
CA ASN A 307 -25.01 -16.00 -3.82
C ASN A 307 -25.88 -16.52 -2.67
N GLU A 308 -27.07 -15.95 -2.45
CA GLU A 308 -28.05 -16.46 -1.48
C GLU A 308 -28.63 -17.81 -1.89
N ARG A 309 -28.65 -18.08 -3.21
CA ARG A 309 -29.12 -19.33 -3.80
C ARG A 309 -27.99 -20.35 -4.00
N GLY A 310 -26.77 -20.05 -3.55
CA GLY A 310 -25.61 -20.95 -3.66
C GLY A 310 -24.79 -20.82 -4.96
N TYR A 311 -25.12 -19.88 -5.85
CA TYR A 311 -24.26 -19.59 -7.01
C TYR A 311 -22.95 -18.97 -6.54
N ALA A 312 -21.87 -19.72 -6.71
CA ALA A 312 -20.53 -19.24 -6.38
C ALA A 312 -20.06 -18.19 -7.40
N THR A 313 -19.65 -17.03 -6.92
CA THR A 313 -18.98 -16.03 -7.74
C THR A 313 -17.61 -16.58 -8.18
N PRO A 314 -17.27 -16.57 -9.48
CA PRO A 314 -16.03 -17.16 -9.94
C PRO A 314 -14.80 -16.46 -9.34
N VAL A 315 -13.70 -17.22 -9.22
CA VAL A 315 -12.39 -16.64 -8.94
C VAL A 315 -11.91 -15.95 -10.22
N ALA A 316 -11.86 -14.62 -10.19
CA ALA A 316 -11.50 -13.81 -11.34
C ALA A 316 -10.06 -14.09 -11.82
N ALA A 317 -9.84 -13.99 -13.13
CA ALA A 317 -8.52 -14.06 -13.75
C ALA A 317 -7.57 -13.04 -13.10
N GLU A 318 -8.04 -11.81 -12.80
CA GLU A 318 -7.26 -10.81 -12.07
C GLU A 318 -6.75 -11.31 -10.70
N THR A 319 -7.59 -11.98 -9.90
CA THR A 319 -7.18 -12.53 -8.59
C THR A 319 -6.10 -13.60 -8.78
N ARG A 320 -6.22 -14.45 -9.80
CA ARG A 320 -5.22 -15.47 -10.12
C ARG A 320 -3.90 -14.84 -10.58
N VAL A 321 -3.96 -13.78 -11.38
CA VAL A 321 -2.77 -13.01 -11.77
C VAL A 321 -2.07 -12.44 -10.55
N ARG A 322 -2.82 -11.87 -9.59
CA ARG A 322 -2.26 -11.36 -8.33
C ARG A 322 -1.59 -12.46 -7.50
N SER A 323 -2.06 -13.71 -7.57
CA SER A 323 -1.44 -14.82 -6.85
C SER A 323 0.02 -15.07 -7.26
N TRP A 324 0.40 -14.72 -8.51
CA TRP A 324 1.79 -14.82 -8.99
C TRP A 324 2.75 -13.85 -8.31
N ARG A 325 2.25 -12.87 -7.55
CA ARG A 325 3.11 -11.96 -6.76
C ARG A 325 3.93 -12.69 -5.69
N ARG A 326 3.50 -13.88 -5.22
CA ARG A 326 4.34 -14.72 -4.36
C ARG A 326 5.66 -15.09 -5.03
N GLU A 327 5.64 -15.34 -6.34
CA GLU A 327 6.83 -15.66 -7.13
C GLU A 327 7.72 -14.41 -7.29
N GLU A 328 7.10 -13.23 -7.52
CA GLU A 328 7.84 -11.97 -7.54
C GLU A 328 8.53 -11.67 -6.19
N ALA A 329 7.84 -11.96 -5.08
CA ALA A 329 8.38 -11.76 -3.74
C ALA A 329 9.49 -12.77 -3.43
N ALA A 330 9.31 -14.03 -3.83
CA ALA A 330 10.33 -15.07 -3.70
C ALA A 330 11.63 -14.65 -4.38
N VAL A 331 11.57 -14.03 -5.57
CA VAL A 331 12.75 -13.49 -6.27
C VAL A 331 13.49 -12.46 -5.39
N VAL A 332 12.77 -11.48 -4.84
CA VAL A 332 13.36 -10.42 -4.02
C VAL A 332 13.93 -10.95 -2.71
N VAL A 333 13.18 -11.81 -2.02
CA VAL A 333 13.57 -12.37 -0.72
C VAL A 333 14.79 -13.27 -0.88
N THR A 334 14.79 -14.16 -1.87
CA THR A 334 15.91 -15.06 -2.17
C THR A 334 17.19 -14.26 -2.42
N ASN A 335 17.13 -13.24 -3.29
CA ASN A 335 18.31 -12.41 -3.57
C ASN A 335 18.77 -11.58 -2.37
N LYS A 336 17.85 -11.07 -1.54
CA LYS A 336 18.22 -10.35 -0.31
C LYS A 336 18.92 -11.26 0.69
N GLN A 337 18.40 -12.47 0.92
CA GLN A 337 19.00 -13.46 1.81
C GLN A 337 20.37 -13.89 1.31
N ALA A 338 20.48 -14.19 0.01
CA ALA A 338 21.76 -14.51 -0.61
C ALA A 338 22.75 -13.35 -0.52
N TYR A 339 22.31 -12.10 -0.72
CA TYR A 339 23.19 -10.94 -0.58
C TYR A 339 23.64 -10.71 0.87
N ALA A 340 22.76 -10.92 1.85
CA ALA A 340 23.14 -10.85 3.27
C ALA A 340 24.22 -11.87 3.59
N LYS A 341 24.08 -13.12 3.11
CA LYS A 341 25.10 -14.16 3.19
C LYS A 341 26.39 -13.77 2.45
N TYR A 342 26.27 -13.24 1.24
CA TYR A 342 27.42 -12.77 0.45
C TYR A 342 28.23 -11.70 1.20
N LYS A 343 27.53 -10.76 1.85
CA LYS A 343 28.17 -9.72 2.68
C LYS A 343 28.78 -10.29 3.96
N SER A 344 28.14 -11.27 4.61
CA SER A 344 28.74 -11.93 5.78
C SER A 344 30.00 -12.72 5.43
N ASP A 345 30.06 -13.26 4.21
CA ASP A 345 31.21 -14.02 3.68
C ASP A 345 32.34 -13.10 3.16
N GLY A 346 32.28 -11.79 3.45
CA GLY A 346 33.31 -10.81 3.08
C GLY A 346 33.16 -10.22 1.68
N GLY A 347 32.03 -10.44 1.01
CA GLY A 347 31.77 -9.92 -0.33
C GLY A 347 31.75 -8.38 -0.41
N ASP A 348 32.30 -7.83 -1.49
CA ASP A 348 32.52 -6.40 -1.70
C ASP A 348 31.50 -5.73 -2.64
N LEU A 349 30.89 -6.51 -3.54
CA LEU A 349 29.83 -6.05 -4.45
C LEU A 349 28.69 -5.34 -3.70
N ASN A 350 28.17 -4.28 -4.32
CA ASN A 350 26.89 -3.71 -3.90
C ASN A 350 25.72 -4.59 -4.37
N TYR A 351 24.53 -4.35 -3.81
CA TYR A 351 23.35 -5.19 -4.08
C TYR A 351 22.90 -5.20 -5.55
N THR A 352 23.17 -4.16 -6.33
CA THR A 352 22.85 -4.18 -7.77
C THR A 352 23.81 -5.07 -8.52
N ALA A 353 25.12 -4.88 -8.33
CA ALA A 353 26.15 -5.69 -8.97
C ALA A 353 26.02 -7.17 -8.60
N PHE A 354 25.72 -7.48 -7.33
CA PHE A 354 25.44 -8.85 -6.90
C PHE A 354 24.29 -9.50 -7.69
N ARG A 355 23.19 -8.78 -7.90
CA ARG A 355 22.04 -9.29 -8.66
C ARG A 355 22.33 -9.45 -10.14
N GLU A 356 23.21 -8.62 -10.70
CA GLU A 356 23.71 -8.77 -12.07
C GLU A 356 24.53 -10.05 -12.21
N GLU A 357 25.45 -10.34 -11.27
CA GLU A 357 26.22 -11.60 -11.25
C GLU A 357 25.31 -12.83 -11.09
N VAL A 358 24.25 -12.73 -10.28
CA VAL A 358 23.25 -13.81 -10.16
C VAL A 358 22.53 -14.04 -11.49
N GLY A 359 22.10 -12.99 -12.20
CA GLY A 359 21.46 -13.15 -13.50
C GLY A 359 22.41 -13.67 -14.58
N ASP A 360 23.68 -13.27 -14.52
CA ASP A 360 24.72 -13.80 -15.40
C ASP A 360 25.00 -15.28 -15.12
N ALA A 361 25.03 -15.70 -13.85
CA ALA A 361 25.09 -17.11 -13.48
C ALA A 361 23.88 -17.88 -14.03
N MET A 362 22.66 -17.31 -13.93
CA MET A 362 21.45 -17.92 -14.48
C MET A 362 21.48 -18.04 -16.02
N ARG A 363 22.11 -17.12 -16.74
CA ARG A 363 22.29 -17.27 -18.21
C ARG A 363 23.26 -18.39 -18.57
N ASN A 364 24.21 -18.67 -17.67
CA ASN A 364 25.34 -19.57 -17.93
C ASN A 364 25.22 -20.91 -17.20
N GLY A 365 24.01 -21.49 -17.16
CA GLY A 365 23.79 -22.82 -16.58
C GLY A 365 23.75 -22.85 -15.05
N ASP A 366 23.46 -21.73 -14.39
CA ASP A 366 23.46 -21.59 -12.94
C ASP A 366 24.85 -21.85 -12.31
N ILE A 367 25.92 -21.49 -13.04
CA ILE A 367 27.32 -21.67 -12.64
C ILE A 367 27.97 -20.32 -12.36
N HIS A 368 28.68 -20.21 -11.24
CA HIS A 368 29.43 -19.01 -10.88
C HIS A 368 30.62 -19.34 -9.96
N ALA A 369 31.69 -18.54 -10.04
CA ALA A 369 32.88 -18.74 -9.21
C ALA A 369 32.62 -18.56 -7.71
N ASN A 370 31.76 -17.59 -7.36
CA ASN A 370 31.27 -17.41 -6.00
C ASN A 370 30.11 -18.38 -5.69
N PRO A 371 30.21 -19.23 -4.65
CA PRO A 371 29.19 -20.23 -4.34
C PRO A 371 27.85 -19.63 -3.91
N VAL A 372 27.85 -18.47 -3.24
CA VAL A 372 26.60 -17.80 -2.82
C VAL A 372 25.81 -17.28 -4.02
N VAL A 373 26.50 -16.71 -5.01
CA VAL A 373 25.89 -16.28 -6.29
C VAL A 373 25.33 -17.49 -7.04
N GLN A 374 26.08 -18.60 -7.07
CA GLN A 374 25.66 -19.84 -7.72
C GLN A 374 24.40 -20.43 -7.07
N ASP A 375 24.37 -20.50 -5.74
CA ASP A 375 23.23 -21.02 -4.97
C ASP A 375 21.99 -20.13 -5.17
N ALA A 376 22.18 -18.81 -5.22
CA ALA A 376 21.10 -17.87 -5.53
C ALA A 376 20.53 -18.10 -6.94
N ALA A 377 21.38 -18.30 -7.94
CA ALA A 377 20.96 -18.60 -9.31
C ALA A 377 20.12 -19.89 -9.37
N LYS A 378 20.59 -20.96 -8.71
CA LYS A 378 19.85 -22.24 -8.60
C LYS A 378 18.51 -22.09 -7.87
N ALA A 379 18.46 -21.29 -6.81
CA ALA A 379 17.22 -21.05 -6.08
C ALA A 379 16.19 -20.29 -6.95
N LEU A 380 16.64 -19.27 -7.68
CA LEU A 380 15.78 -18.49 -8.58
C LEU A 380 15.35 -19.27 -9.82
N ARG A 381 16.14 -20.28 -10.26
CA ARG A 381 15.78 -21.19 -11.34
C ARG A 381 14.42 -21.87 -11.10
N MET A 382 14.17 -22.28 -9.86
CA MET A 382 12.89 -22.90 -9.48
C MET A 382 11.69 -21.97 -9.67
N VAL A 383 11.87 -20.64 -9.56
CA VAL A 383 10.82 -19.66 -9.84
C VAL A 383 10.56 -19.57 -11.34
N VAL A 384 11.64 -19.49 -12.13
CA VAL A 384 11.55 -19.47 -13.60
C VAL A 384 10.85 -20.71 -14.15
N ASP A 385 11.25 -21.89 -13.65
CA ASP A 385 10.69 -23.14 -14.13
C ASP A 385 9.19 -23.29 -13.81
N ARG A 386 8.72 -22.75 -12.68
CA ARG A 386 7.28 -22.70 -12.37
C ARG A 386 6.48 -21.91 -13.41
N VAL A 387 6.98 -20.73 -13.80
CA VAL A 387 6.35 -19.91 -14.85
C VAL A 387 6.42 -20.63 -16.21
N LYS A 388 7.60 -21.13 -16.56
CA LYS A 388 7.87 -21.87 -17.81
C LYS A 388 6.92 -23.06 -17.98
N ILE A 389 6.82 -23.92 -16.97
CA ILE A 389 5.94 -25.10 -16.98
C ILE A 389 4.47 -24.69 -17.11
N ALA A 390 4.05 -23.61 -16.44
CA ALA A 390 2.69 -23.12 -16.57
C ALA A 390 2.36 -22.63 -17.98
N GLN A 391 3.31 -21.97 -18.67
CA GLN A 391 3.17 -21.58 -20.07
C GLN A 391 3.16 -22.78 -21.02
N GLN A 392 4.05 -23.75 -20.83
CA GLN A 392 4.15 -24.96 -21.65
C GLN A 392 2.87 -25.80 -21.56
N LYS A 393 2.29 -25.97 -20.36
CA LYS A 393 1.01 -26.68 -20.16
C LYS A 393 -0.16 -26.05 -20.94
N LEU A 394 -0.07 -24.76 -21.27
CA LEU A 394 -1.09 -24.01 -21.99
C LEU A 394 -0.72 -23.78 -23.47
N GLY A 395 0.40 -24.33 -23.95
CA GLY A 395 0.90 -24.12 -25.31
C GLY A 395 1.38 -22.69 -25.60
N LEU A 396 1.62 -21.88 -24.55
CA LEU A 396 2.12 -20.50 -24.67
C LEU A 396 3.64 -20.44 -24.87
N LEU A 397 4.35 -21.53 -24.54
CA LEU A 397 5.79 -21.66 -24.70
C LEU A 397 6.13 -23.04 -25.29
N PRO A 398 7.11 -23.14 -26.22
CA PRO A 398 7.53 -24.42 -26.78
C PRO A 398 8.13 -25.39 -25.73
N PRO A 399 8.18 -26.71 -26.03
CA PRO A 399 8.87 -27.69 -25.21
C PRO A 399 10.37 -27.40 -25.04
N ASP A 400 10.98 -27.94 -23.99
CA ASP A 400 12.38 -27.68 -23.63
C ASP A 400 13.38 -28.05 -24.75
N ASP A 401 13.08 -29.06 -25.56
CA ASP A 401 13.95 -29.50 -26.67
C ASP A 401 14.05 -28.43 -27.78
N GLU A 402 12.98 -27.69 -28.03
CA GLU A 402 12.97 -26.56 -28.97
C GLU A 402 13.66 -25.33 -28.38
N LEU A 403 13.53 -25.09 -27.07
CA LEU A 403 14.22 -23.99 -26.38
C LEU A 403 15.75 -24.20 -26.37
N LYS A 404 16.21 -25.44 -26.17
CA LYS A 404 17.63 -25.81 -26.27
C LYS A 404 18.18 -25.63 -27.69
N ALA A 405 17.38 -25.93 -28.72
CA ALA A 405 17.74 -25.72 -30.12
C ALA A 405 17.90 -24.22 -30.48
N LEU A 406 17.37 -23.30 -29.67
CA LEU A 406 17.55 -21.84 -29.77
C LEU A 406 18.79 -21.32 -29.01
N GLY A 407 19.74 -22.20 -28.68
CA GLY A 407 21.06 -21.82 -28.19
C GLY A 407 21.10 -21.40 -26.72
N GLN A 408 20.13 -21.81 -25.91
CA GLN A 408 20.09 -21.54 -24.48
C GLN A 408 20.65 -22.73 -23.68
N THR A 409 21.74 -22.52 -22.93
CA THR A 409 22.29 -23.51 -21.98
C THR A 409 21.31 -23.74 -20.81
N SER A 410 20.66 -22.67 -20.35
CA SER A 410 19.58 -22.65 -19.35
C SER A 410 18.59 -21.54 -19.71
N TYR A 411 17.27 -21.78 -19.57
CA TYR A 411 16.24 -20.82 -19.96
C TYR A 411 16.19 -19.62 -19.01
N PHE A 412 16.80 -18.48 -19.37
CA PHE A 412 16.65 -17.22 -18.63
C PHE A 412 16.04 -16.15 -19.55
N PRO A 413 14.97 -15.44 -19.14
CA PRO A 413 14.30 -14.47 -20.01
C PRO A 413 15.26 -13.39 -20.55
N ARG A 414 15.14 -13.09 -21.84
CA ARG A 414 15.91 -12.03 -22.50
C ARG A 414 15.16 -10.70 -22.36
N VAL A 415 15.77 -9.75 -21.66
CA VAL A 415 15.29 -8.37 -21.59
C VAL A 415 16.39 -7.48 -22.15
N TYR A 416 16.07 -6.71 -23.20
CA TYR A 416 17.07 -5.92 -23.92
C TYR A 416 17.26 -4.55 -23.30
N ARG A 417 18.51 -4.10 -23.20
CA ARG A 417 18.89 -2.73 -22.82
C ARG A 417 18.71 -1.82 -24.03
N VAL A 418 17.45 -1.47 -24.34
CA VAL A 418 17.07 -0.70 -25.54
C VAL A 418 17.88 0.59 -25.66
N GLY A 419 18.09 1.33 -24.56
CA GLY A 419 18.90 2.55 -24.59
C GLY A 419 20.34 2.32 -25.07
N LYS A 420 20.96 1.20 -24.65
CA LYS A 420 22.31 0.84 -25.11
C LYS A 420 22.30 0.39 -26.58
N ILE A 421 21.30 -0.38 -27.01
CA ILE A 421 21.15 -0.78 -28.42
C ILE A 421 20.94 0.44 -29.33
N VAL A 422 20.18 1.44 -28.89
CA VAL A 422 19.99 2.68 -29.66
C VAL A 422 21.30 3.49 -29.73
N ASN A 423 22.02 3.62 -28.61
CA ASN A 423 23.27 4.37 -28.57
C ASN A 423 24.43 3.68 -29.32
N GLU A 424 24.43 2.35 -29.36
CA GLU A 424 25.47 1.52 -29.99
C GLU A 424 24.90 0.70 -31.15
N ARG A 425 23.98 1.30 -31.90
CA ARG A 425 23.18 0.61 -32.93
C ARG A 425 24.04 -0.14 -33.93
N ASP A 426 25.10 0.49 -34.42
CA ASP A 426 25.99 -0.10 -35.45
C ASP A 426 26.77 -1.30 -34.89
N LYS A 427 27.28 -1.19 -33.66
CA LYS A 427 27.98 -2.31 -32.99
C LYS A 427 27.08 -3.52 -32.82
N PHE A 428 25.84 -3.29 -32.36
CA PHE A 428 24.88 -4.37 -32.19
C PHE A 428 24.43 -4.98 -33.53
N ARG A 429 24.26 -4.14 -34.56
CA ARG A 429 24.01 -4.59 -35.94
C ARG A 429 25.14 -5.48 -36.45
N ASP A 430 26.39 -5.09 -36.25
CA ASP A 430 27.55 -5.86 -36.70
C ASP A 430 27.62 -7.24 -36.02
N ILE A 431 27.24 -7.35 -34.74
CA ILE A 431 27.15 -8.65 -34.05
C ILE A 431 26.14 -9.56 -34.75
N LEU A 432 24.95 -9.05 -35.08
CA LEU A 432 23.90 -9.80 -35.77
C LEU A 432 24.32 -10.21 -37.18
N VAL A 433 24.88 -9.27 -37.95
CA VAL A 433 25.37 -9.50 -39.32
C VAL A 433 26.45 -10.57 -39.33
N ASN A 434 27.46 -10.44 -38.47
CA ASN A 434 28.58 -11.38 -38.39
C ASN A 434 28.15 -12.78 -37.95
N TRP A 435 27.10 -12.89 -37.13
CA TRP A 435 26.54 -14.17 -36.73
C TRP A 435 25.77 -14.84 -37.86
N TRP A 436 24.86 -14.11 -38.51
CA TRP A 436 24.00 -14.69 -39.55
C TRP A 436 24.71 -14.92 -40.89
N ALA A 437 25.78 -14.19 -41.17
CA ALA A 437 26.65 -14.43 -42.32
C ALA A 437 27.61 -15.63 -42.11
N ARG A 438 27.62 -16.26 -40.92
CA ARG A 438 28.55 -17.35 -40.58
C ARG A 438 28.08 -18.71 -41.10
N GLY A 439 29.00 -19.48 -41.70
CA GLY A 439 28.81 -20.89 -42.06
C GLY A 439 28.27 -21.14 -43.48
N ALA A 440 28.22 -22.41 -43.89
CA ALA A 440 27.87 -22.82 -45.27
C ALA A 440 26.40 -22.59 -45.67
N GLN A 441 25.53 -22.26 -44.71
CA GLN A 441 24.15 -21.81 -44.93
C GLN A 441 23.87 -20.41 -44.36
N GLY A 442 24.93 -19.62 -44.15
CA GLY A 442 24.83 -18.22 -43.74
C GLY A 442 24.17 -17.39 -44.84
N MET A 443 23.47 -16.33 -44.46
CA MET A 443 22.85 -15.41 -45.42
C MET A 443 23.91 -14.51 -46.06
N SER A 444 23.58 -13.95 -47.24
CA SER A 444 24.43 -12.93 -47.86
C SER A 444 24.59 -11.76 -46.88
N LYS A 445 25.71 -11.04 -46.95
CA LYS A 445 25.94 -9.91 -46.04
C LYS A 445 24.84 -8.85 -46.17
N GLU A 446 24.34 -8.61 -47.38
CA GLU A 446 23.25 -7.69 -47.67
C GLU A 446 21.93 -8.13 -47.02
N ASP A 447 21.58 -9.42 -47.13
CA ASP A 447 20.39 -9.97 -46.45
C ASP A 447 20.54 -9.95 -44.92
N ALA A 448 21.75 -10.20 -44.41
CA ALA A 448 22.08 -10.14 -42.99
C ALA A 448 21.88 -8.73 -42.43
N GLU A 449 22.28 -7.73 -43.20
CA GLU A 449 22.13 -6.32 -42.87
C GLU A 449 20.65 -5.92 -42.79
N ILE A 450 19.84 -6.29 -43.79
CA ILE A 450 18.38 -6.05 -43.79
C ILE A 450 17.72 -6.77 -42.61
N ALA A 451 18.08 -8.03 -42.34
CA ALA A 451 17.54 -8.80 -41.23
C ALA A 451 17.95 -8.21 -39.87
N ALA A 452 19.19 -7.73 -39.74
CA ALA A 452 19.69 -7.08 -38.53
C ALA A 452 18.96 -5.76 -38.28
N ASP A 453 18.77 -4.93 -39.30
CA ASP A 453 18.04 -3.68 -39.15
C ASP A 453 16.57 -3.90 -38.83
N ALA A 454 15.91 -4.89 -39.45
CA ALA A 454 14.56 -5.29 -39.09
C ALA A 454 14.48 -5.81 -37.65
N THR A 455 15.46 -6.60 -37.20
CA THR A 455 15.53 -7.13 -35.83
C THR A 455 15.73 -6.00 -34.82
N ILE A 456 16.65 -5.09 -35.06
CA ILE A 456 16.91 -3.94 -34.19
C ILE A 456 15.69 -3.03 -34.15
N ASN A 457 15.07 -2.74 -35.29
CA ASN A 457 13.84 -1.95 -35.34
C ASN A 457 12.69 -2.67 -34.61
N LYS A 458 12.64 -4.00 -34.61
CA LYS A 458 11.71 -4.77 -33.78
C LYS A 458 12.07 -4.75 -32.31
N ILE A 459 13.34 -4.80 -31.91
CA ILE A 459 13.75 -4.74 -30.49
C ILE A 459 13.51 -3.34 -29.92
N VAL A 460 13.90 -2.30 -30.67
CA VAL A 460 13.73 -0.89 -30.32
C VAL A 460 12.27 -0.46 -30.45
N GLY A 461 11.56 -1.00 -31.45
CA GLY A 461 10.16 -0.74 -31.74
C GLY A 461 9.19 -1.70 -31.08
N ALA A 462 9.65 -2.71 -30.34
CA ALA A 462 8.83 -3.55 -29.48
C ALA A 462 8.37 -2.67 -28.31
N ARG A 463 7.23 -2.03 -28.56
CA ARG A 463 6.62 -1.04 -27.68
C ARG A 463 5.85 -1.73 -26.56
N ILE A 464 5.54 -3.02 -26.72
CA ILE A 464 4.83 -3.87 -25.75
C ILE A 464 5.66 -5.15 -25.52
N PRO A 465 5.70 -5.70 -24.28
CA PRO A 465 6.29 -7.02 -23.98
C PRO A 465 5.89 -8.16 -24.93
N GLN A 466 4.71 -8.06 -25.52
CA GLN A 466 4.07 -9.06 -26.35
C GLN A 466 4.55 -9.03 -27.80
N ASP A 467 5.14 -7.92 -28.22
CA ASP A 467 5.83 -7.83 -29.50
C ASP A 467 7.14 -8.64 -29.47
N PHE A 468 7.70 -8.91 -28.28
CA PHE A 468 8.91 -9.73 -28.14
C PHE A 468 8.69 -11.20 -28.50
N VAL A 469 7.47 -11.73 -28.40
CA VAL A 469 7.14 -13.08 -28.89
C VAL A 469 7.39 -13.18 -30.41
N ASN A 470 7.19 -12.07 -31.15
CA ASN A 470 7.44 -11.93 -32.58
C ASN A 470 8.82 -11.30 -32.93
N VAL A 471 9.59 -10.83 -31.94
CA VAL A 471 11.01 -10.43 -32.12
C VAL A 471 11.86 -11.65 -32.44
N PHE A 472 11.46 -12.82 -31.94
CA PHE A 472 12.08 -14.09 -32.29
C PHE A 472 11.67 -14.59 -33.67
N THR A 473 11.05 -13.83 -34.58
CA THR A 473 10.91 -14.25 -35.98
C THR A 473 11.05 -13.06 -36.92
N VAL A 474 12.08 -13.05 -37.77
CA VAL A 474 12.22 -12.07 -38.86
C VAL A 474 12.05 -12.78 -40.18
N LYS A 475 11.16 -12.25 -41.03
CA LYS A 475 10.92 -12.71 -42.39
C LYS A 475 11.62 -11.72 -43.32
N VAL A 476 12.68 -12.16 -43.98
CA VAL A 476 13.39 -11.37 -45.00
C VAL A 476 12.47 -11.23 -46.23
N PRO A 477 12.33 -10.03 -46.83
CA PRO A 477 11.58 -9.85 -48.08
C PRO A 477 12.11 -10.81 -49.16
N GLY A 478 11.24 -11.67 -49.71
CA GLY A 478 11.61 -12.67 -50.72
C GLY A 478 11.92 -14.08 -50.20
N SER A 479 11.96 -14.31 -48.88
CA SER A 479 12.14 -15.65 -48.28
C SER A 479 10.81 -16.24 -47.78
N SER A 480 10.55 -17.51 -48.10
CA SER A 480 9.41 -18.28 -47.57
C SER A 480 9.60 -18.77 -46.13
N LYS A 481 10.82 -18.65 -45.56
CA LYS A 481 11.15 -19.09 -44.20
C LYS A 481 11.36 -17.90 -43.25
N SER A 482 10.54 -17.80 -42.20
CA SER A 482 10.79 -16.97 -41.02
C SER A 482 11.94 -17.56 -40.20
N ARG A 483 12.86 -16.74 -39.69
CA ARG A 483 13.97 -17.21 -38.84
C ARG A 483 13.97 -16.52 -37.49
N THR A 484 14.31 -17.29 -36.45
CA THR A 484 14.38 -16.81 -35.08
C THR A 484 15.71 -16.15 -34.73
N LEU A 485 15.70 -15.16 -33.83
CA LEU A 485 16.92 -14.56 -33.26
C LEU A 485 17.62 -15.60 -32.36
N ASN A 486 18.33 -16.52 -33.00
CA ASN A 486 19.10 -17.60 -32.40
C ASN A 486 20.56 -17.19 -32.21
N LEU A 487 20.79 -16.07 -31.52
CA LEU A 487 22.12 -15.59 -31.14
C LEU A 487 22.40 -16.04 -29.69
N PRO A 488 23.59 -16.60 -29.37
CA PRO A 488 23.93 -16.97 -27.98
C PRO A 488 23.93 -15.76 -27.05
N ASP A 489 23.43 -15.93 -25.82
CA ASP A 489 23.38 -14.86 -24.81
C ASP A 489 24.76 -14.27 -24.53
N SER A 490 25.82 -15.08 -24.59
CA SER A 490 27.21 -14.63 -24.39
C SER A 490 27.66 -13.55 -25.38
N MET A 491 27.14 -13.56 -26.61
CA MET A 491 27.46 -12.55 -27.62
C MET A 491 26.66 -11.26 -27.45
N MET A 492 25.56 -11.29 -26.69
CA MET A 492 24.69 -10.14 -26.44
C MET A 492 24.73 -9.67 -24.98
N ARG A 493 25.60 -10.22 -24.13
CA ARG A 493 25.59 -9.97 -22.67
C ARG A 493 25.48 -8.49 -22.34
N GLU A 494 26.26 -7.66 -23.01
CA GLU A 494 26.26 -6.21 -22.80
C GLU A 494 24.95 -5.49 -23.16
N TYR A 495 24.15 -6.07 -24.05
CA TYR A 495 22.88 -5.56 -24.54
C TYR A 495 21.67 -6.20 -23.85
N LEU A 496 21.90 -7.15 -22.94
CA LEU A 496 20.89 -7.81 -22.13
C LEU A 496 20.93 -7.24 -20.71
N GLU A 497 19.77 -7.19 -20.06
CA GLU A 497 19.66 -6.84 -18.65
C GLU A 497 20.02 -8.07 -17.80
N SER A 498 20.99 -7.92 -16.89
CA SER A 498 21.45 -9.02 -16.04
C SER A 498 20.92 -8.93 -14.61
N ASP A 499 20.29 -7.83 -14.20
CA ASP A 499 19.66 -7.75 -12.88
C ASP A 499 18.56 -8.81 -12.72
N ALA A 500 18.87 -9.87 -11.97
CA ALA A 500 17.98 -11.01 -11.78
C ALA A 500 16.61 -10.63 -11.20
N ASN A 501 16.52 -9.65 -10.30
CA ASN A 501 15.21 -9.22 -9.81
C ASN A 501 14.41 -8.55 -10.93
N TYR A 502 15.03 -7.63 -11.66
CA TYR A 502 14.34 -6.89 -12.70
C TYR A 502 13.83 -7.81 -13.81
N VAL A 503 14.70 -8.69 -14.31
CA VAL A 503 14.36 -9.64 -15.39
C VAL A 503 13.24 -10.57 -14.96
N LEU A 504 13.35 -11.20 -13.79
CA LEU A 504 12.39 -12.20 -13.34
C LEU A 504 11.05 -11.59 -12.94
N GLN A 505 11.05 -10.46 -12.21
CA GLN A 505 9.80 -9.78 -11.87
C GLN A 505 9.06 -9.30 -13.12
N ARG A 506 9.80 -8.76 -14.10
CA ARG A 506 9.21 -8.37 -15.39
C ARG A 506 8.61 -9.57 -16.11
N HIS A 507 9.36 -10.66 -16.22
CA HIS A 507 8.89 -11.89 -16.88
C HIS A 507 7.63 -12.47 -16.20
N ILE A 508 7.57 -12.50 -14.86
CA ILE A 508 6.39 -12.96 -14.12
C ILE A 508 5.19 -12.07 -14.41
N ARG A 509 5.34 -10.74 -14.37
CA ARG A 509 4.26 -9.78 -14.63
C ARG A 509 3.72 -9.85 -16.05
N GLU A 510 4.58 -10.14 -17.02
CA GLU A 510 4.21 -10.28 -18.42
C GLU A 510 3.54 -11.64 -18.69
N SER A 511 4.00 -12.70 -18.03
CA SER A 511 3.52 -14.07 -18.27
C SER A 511 2.23 -14.39 -17.50
N ALA A 512 2.06 -13.85 -16.29
CA ALA A 512 0.93 -14.19 -15.43
C ALA A 512 -0.44 -13.87 -16.07
N PRO A 513 -0.69 -12.69 -16.66
CA PRO A 513 -1.95 -12.40 -17.37
C PRO A 513 -2.22 -13.38 -18.50
N ASP A 514 -1.22 -13.73 -19.30
CA ASP A 514 -1.36 -14.64 -20.44
C ASP A 514 -1.74 -16.04 -20.00
N ILE A 515 -1.09 -16.54 -18.94
CA ILE A 515 -1.37 -17.85 -18.34
C ILE A 515 -2.81 -17.87 -17.81
N GLU A 516 -3.21 -16.89 -17.01
CA GLU A 516 -4.51 -16.93 -16.34
C GLU A 516 -5.69 -16.61 -17.25
N LEU A 517 -5.51 -15.74 -18.25
CA LEU A 517 -6.54 -15.50 -19.27
C LEU A 517 -6.75 -16.75 -20.13
N THR A 518 -5.67 -17.39 -20.59
CA THR A 518 -5.75 -18.64 -21.38
C THR A 518 -6.36 -19.77 -20.55
N ARG A 519 -6.00 -19.89 -19.26
CA ARG A 519 -6.59 -20.90 -18.37
C ARG A 519 -8.08 -20.68 -18.12
N THR A 520 -8.51 -19.42 -17.99
CA THR A 520 -9.90 -19.06 -17.63
C THR A 520 -10.81 -19.11 -18.85
N PHE A 521 -10.36 -18.55 -19.97
CA PHE A 521 -11.19 -18.32 -21.16
C PHE A 521 -10.88 -19.24 -22.33
N GLY A 522 -9.81 -20.03 -22.24
CA GLY A 522 -9.27 -20.89 -23.31
C GLY A 522 -8.27 -20.17 -24.21
N GLU A 523 -8.39 -18.84 -24.31
CA GLU A 523 -7.54 -17.99 -25.12
C GLU A 523 -7.35 -16.63 -24.44
N ARG A 524 -6.21 -16.00 -24.70
CA ARG A 524 -5.91 -14.70 -24.12
C ARG A 524 -6.77 -13.57 -24.69
N THR A 525 -7.18 -13.67 -25.95
CA THR A 525 -7.94 -12.62 -26.65
C THR A 525 -9.40 -12.55 -26.21
N MET A 526 -9.94 -13.59 -25.55
CA MET A 526 -11.34 -13.68 -25.15
C MET A 526 -12.32 -13.51 -26.35
N GLU A 527 -11.93 -13.88 -27.56
CA GLU A 527 -12.74 -13.73 -28.77
C GLU A 527 -14.08 -14.45 -28.64
N LYS A 528 -14.08 -15.65 -28.06
CA LYS A 528 -15.31 -16.39 -27.75
C LYS A 528 -16.25 -15.61 -26.84
N GLN A 529 -15.75 -15.01 -25.77
CA GLN A 529 -16.58 -14.25 -24.81
C GLN A 529 -17.12 -12.98 -25.45
N LEU A 530 -16.30 -12.26 -26.24
CA LEU A 530 -16.72 -11.07 -26.96
C LEU A 530 -17.80 -11.39 -28.01
N LYS A 531 -17.67 -12.53 -28.71
CA LYS A 531 -18.68 -13.02 -29.64
C LYS A 531 -19.99 -13.38 -28.94
N ASN A 532 -19.93 -14.09 -27.82
CA ASN A 532 -21.13 -14.43 -27.05
C ASN A 532 -21.91 -13.16 -26.60
N ILE A 533 -21.19 -12.11 -26.20
CA ILE A 533 -21.79 -10.81 -25.87
C ILE A 533 -22.47 -10.21 -27.12
N GLN A 534 -21.81 -10.22 -28.27
CA GLN A 534 -22.38 -9.71 -29.53
C GLN A 534 -23.66 -10.47 -29.91
N ASP A 535 -23.60 -11.80 -29.91
CA ASP A 535 -24.71 -12.67 -30.29
C ASP A 535 -25.94 -12.47 -29.35
N GLU A 536 -25.71 -12.36 -28.03
CA GLU A 536 -26.79 -12.08 -27.07
C GLU A 536 -27.42 -10.71 -27.29
N TYR A 537 -26.63 -9.68 -27.59
CA TYR A 537 -27.18 -8.35 -27.90
C TYR A 537 -27.98 -8.35 -29.19
N ASP A 538 -27.59 -9.13 -30.19
CA ASP A 538 -28.33 -9.29 -31.44
C ASP A 538 -29.68 -10.01 -31.20
N GLU A 539 -29.75 -10.92 -30.24
CA GLU A 539 -31.01 -11.49 -29.75
C GLU A 539 -31.86 -10.45 -29.01
N LEU A 540 -31.30 -9.70 -28.07
CA LEU A 540 -32.01 -8.66 -27.32
C LEU A 540 -32.58 -7.57 -28.25
N MET A 541 -31.83 -7.15 -29.26
CA MET A 541 -32.27 -6.17 -30.25
C MET A 541 -33.41 -6.70 -31.13
N ARG A 542 -33.39 -7.99 -31.47
CA ARG A 542 -34.49 -8.65 -32.18
C ARG A 542 -35.74 -8.77 -31.30
N ALA A 543 -35.57 -9.08 -30.02
CA ALA A 543 -36.67 -9.23 -29.07
C ALA A 543 -37.34 -7.90 -28.70
N THR A 544 -36.57 -6.81 -28.64
CA THR A 544 -37.07 -5.47 -28.26
C THR A 544 -36.68 -4.39 -29.27
N PRO A 545 -37.33 -4.35 -30.46
CA PRO A 545 -36.99 -3.40 -31.51
C PRO A 545 -37.09 -1.92 -31.08
N ALA A 546 -37.98 -1.60 -30.14
CA ALA A 546 -38.15 -0.24 -29.62
C ALA A 546 -36.89 0.30 -28.90
N ASP A 547 -36.08 -0.58 -28.32
CA ASP A 547 -34.85 -0.24 -27.60
C ASP A 547 -33.58 -0.49 -28.43
N GLN A 548 -33.69 -0.79 -29.72
CA GLN A 548 -32.57 -1.24 -30.56
C GLN A 548 -31.37 -0.27 -30.52
N ALA A 549 -31.60 1.04 -30.64
CA ALA A 549 -30.52 2.04 -30.59
C ALA A 549 -29.83 2.10 -29.21
N LYS A 550 -30.59 1.89 -28.13
CA LYS A 550 -30.07 1.85 -26.76
C LYS A 550 -29.26 0.58 -26.53
N LEU A 551 -29.76 -0.56 -26.98
CA LEU A 551 -29.08 -1.86 -26.91
C LEU A 551 -27.81 -1.90 -27.76
N ALA A 552 -27.81 -1.29 -28.95
CA ALA A 552 -26.62 -1.17 -29.79
C ALA A 552 -25.50 -0.37 -29.10
N LYS A 553 -25.85 0.74 -28.43
CA LYS A 553 -24.90 1.53 -27.62
C LYS A 553 -24.41 0.74 -26.40
N ALA A 554 -25.29 -0.03 -25.76
CA ALA A 554 -24.92 -0.88 -24.63
C ALA A 554 -23.95 -1.99 -25.07
N ARG A 555 -24.20 -2.64 -26.21
CA ARG A 555 -23.29 -3.62 -26.84
C ARG A 555 -21.90 -3.05 -27.07
N GLU A 556 -21.81 -1.87 -27.69
CA GLU A 556 -20.52 -1.21 -27.94
C GLU A 556 -19.80 -0.85 -26.64
N SER A 557 -20.52 -0.33 -25.65
CA SER A 557 -19.97 0.00 -24.33
C SER A 557 -19.43 -1.24 -23.62
N ASP A 558 -20.17 -2.34 -23.63
CA ASP A 558 -19.80 -3.59 -22.96
C ASP A 558 -18.58 -4.24 -23.60
N ILE A 559 -18.55 -4.34 -24.93
CA ILE A 559 -17.38 -4.86 -25.67
C ILE A 559 -16.15 -4.01 -25.36
N ARG A 560 -16.29 -2.68 -25.40
CA ARG A 560 -15.19 -1.76 -25.06
C ARG A 560 -14.73 -1.97 -23.62
N ASP A 561 -15.64 -2.12 -22.67
CA ASP A 561 -15.33 -2.22 -21.24
C ASP A 561 -14.66 -3.56 -20.90
N ILE A 562 -15.16 -4.69 -21.42
CA ILE A 562 -14.52 -6.01 -21.26
C ILE A 562 -13.14 -6.04 -21.91
N THR A 563 -13.04 -5.54 -23.16
CA THR A 563 -11.76 -5.45 -23.89
C THR A 563 -10.76 -4.58 -23.13
N ALA A 564 -11.19 -3.43 -22.60
CA ALA A 564 -10.33 -2.54 -21.84
C ALA A 564 -9.89 -3.15 -20.50
N MET A 565 -10.75 -3.88 -19.79
CA MET A 565 -10.36 -4.59 -18.57
C MET A 565 -9.32 -5.68 -18.86
N ARG A 566 -9.50 -6.45 -19.95
CA ARG A 566 -8.53 -7.45 -20.44
C ARG A 566 -7.19 -6.80 -20.76
N ASP A 567 -7.20 -5.73 -21.55
CA ASP A 567 -5.99 -5.03 -21.98
C ASP A 567 -5.27 -4.33 -20.82
N ARG A 568 -6.01 -3.89 -19.79
CA ARG A 568 -5.43 -3.38 -18.54
C ARG A 568 -4.74 -4.47 -17.75
N LEU A 569 -5.32 -5.67 -17.69
CA LEU A 569 -4.73 -6.82 -17.01
C LEU A 569 -3.41 -7.24 -17.67
N ILE A 570 -3.34 -7.19 -18.99
CA ILE A 570 -2.14 -7.50 -19.80
C ILE A 570 -1.13 -6.33 -19.78
N GLY A 571 -1.57 -5.11 -19.46
CA GLY A 571 -0.72 -3.92 -19.46
C GLY A 571 -0.55 -3.25 -20.83
N THR A 572 -1.46 -3.49 -21.78
CA THR A 572 -1.43 -2.91 -23.13
C THR A 572 -2.40 -1.75 -23.34
N TYR A 573 -3.36 -1.58 -22.42
CA TYR A 573 -4.42 -0.60 -22.58
C TYR A 573 -3.91 0.86 -22.60
N LYS A 574 -4.18 1.57 -23.71
CA LYS A 574 -3.81 2.98 -23.92
C LYS A 574 -2.32 3.27 -23.67
N MET A 575 -1.46 2.29 -23.94
CA MET A 575 -0.01 2.50 -23.95
C MET A 575 0.34 3.53 -25.03
N PRO A 576 1.21 4.53 -24.75
CA PRO A 576 1.57 5.54 -25.74
C PRO A 576 2.26 4.94 -26.97
N ASP A 577 2.01 5.50 -28.15
CA ASP A 577 2.63 5.03 -29.40
C ASP A 577 4.17 5.15 -29.37
N ASP A 578 4.70 6.18 -28.71
CA ASP A 578 6.13 6.35 -28.41
C ASP A 578 6.36 6.55 -26.89
N PRO A 579 6.61 5.44 -26.15
CA PRO A 579 6.94 5.47 -24.72
C PRO A 579 8.25 6.19 -24.39
N GLY A 580 9.15 6.36 -25.37
CA GLY A 580 10.44 7.04 -25.26
C GLY A 580 10.38 8.53 -25.59
N SER A 581 9.23 9.03 -26.07
CA SER A 581 9.06 10.46 -26.36
C SER A 581 9.34 11.32 -25.13
N PHE A 582 9.87 12.52 -25.37
CA PHE A 582 10.18 13.47 -24.29
C PHE A 582 8.95 13.75 -23.41
N PHE A 583 7.78 13.96 -24.00
CA PHE A 583 6.55 14.28 -23.25
C PHE A 583 6.06 13.13 -22.36
N VAL A 584 6.14 11.88 -22.81
CA VAL A 584 5.75 10.72 -21.99
C VAL A 584 6.72 10.53 -20.83
N ARG A 585 8.02 10.67 -21.09
CA ARG A 585 9.07 10.58 -20.06
C ARG A 585 8.99 11.72 -19.05
N ALA A 586 8.84 12.95 -19.50
CA ALA A 586 8.63 14.11 -18.64
C ALA A 586 7.38 13.95 -17.75
N GLY A 587 6.27 13.49 -18.32
CA GLY A 587 5.06 13.18 -17.55
C GLY A 587 5.27 12.11 -16.48
N ARG A 588 6.03 11.04 -16.77
CA ARG A 588 6.42 10.03 -15.77
C ARG A 588 7.31 10.63 -14.68
N ALA A 589 8.32 11.40 -15.04
CA ALA A 589 9.23 12.05 -14.10
C ALA A 589 8.48 13.00 -13.15
N LEU A 590 7.56 13.82 -13.67
CA LEU A 590 6.73 14.71 -12.84
C LEU A 590 5.83 13.92 -11.87
N ARG A 591 5.30 12.77 -12.28
CA ARG A 591 4.53 11.89 -11.38
C ARG A 591 5.40 11.28 -10.28
N ASN A 592 6.64 10.87 -10.59
CA ASN A 592 7.64 10.43 -9.61
C ASN A 592 7.99 11.57 -8.62
N VAL A 593 8.17 12.80 -9.11
CA VAL A 593 8.40 13.97 -8.24
C VAL A 593 7.21 14.24 -7.34
N ASN A 594 5.98 14.21 -7.88
CA ASN A 594 4.76 14.33 -7.08
C ASN A 594 4.67 13.25 -6.01
N PHE A 595 5.09 12.02 -6.31
CA PHE A 595 5.09 10.92 -5.34
C PHE A 595 5.94 11.27 -4.13
N VAL A 596 7.20 11.67 -4.35
CA VAL A 596 8.17 11.93 -3.26
C VAL A 596 7.96 13.27 -2.54
N THR A 597 7.20 14.18 -3.13
CA THR A 597 6.92 15.50 -2.55
C THR A 597 5.51 15.61 -1.94
N LYS A 598 4.54 14.79 -2.36
CA LYS A 598 3.12 14.92 -1.93
C LYS A 598 2.59 13.73 -1.12
N LEU A 599 3.24 12.57 -1.11
CA LEU A 599 2.74 11.36 -0.41
C LEU A 599 3.46 10.99 0.90
N GLY A 600 4.21 11.90 1.53
CA GLY A 600 4.90 11.56 2.78
C GLY A 600 3.97 11.27 3.97
N GLY A 601 2.75 11.82 3.95
CA GLY A 601 1.68 11.57 4.94
C GLY A 601 0.68 10.48 4.54
N MET A 602 1.02 9.58 3.59
CA MET A 602 0.07 8.59 3.07
C MET A 602 -0.38 7.57 4.12
N THR A 603 0.49 7.15 5.03
CA THR A 603 0.17 6.16 6.08
C THR A 603 -0.84 6.71 7.09
N VAL A 604 -0.67 7.98 7.50
CA VAL A 604 -1.67 8.69 8.31
C VAL A 604 -2.99 8.85 7.53
N SER A 605 -2.95 8.92 6.20
CA SER A 605 -4.18 8.97 5.39
C SER A 605 -4.90 7.62 5.28
N ALA A 606 -4.21 6.53 5.59
CA ALA A 606 -4.73 5.16 5.51
C ALA A 606 -5.30 4.65 6.83
N ILE A 607 -5.26 5.44 7.91
CA ILE A 607 -5.87 5.10 9.21
C ILE A 607 -7.34 4.65 9.03
N PRO A 608 -8.19 5.33 8.23
CA PRO A 608 -9.57 4.88 8.06
C PRO A 608 -9.69 3.46 7.49
N ASP A 609 -8.67 2.94 6.78
CA ASP A 609 -8.71 1.58 6.23
C ASP A 609 -8.78 0.50 7.32
N LEU A 610 -8.40 0.80 8.57
CA LEU A 610 -8.55 -0.11 9.71
C LEU A 610 -10.02 -0.50 9.96
N ALA A 611 -10.94 0.43 9.69
CA ALA A 611 -12.37 0.20 9.82
C ALA A 611 -12.90 -0.85 8.84
N ARG A 612 -12.16 -1.15 7.77
CA ARG A 612 -12.57 -2.12 6.75
C ARG A 612 -12.63 -3.54 7.31
N GLY A 613 -11.71 -3.90 8.21
CA GLY A 613 -11.77 -5.18 8.91
C GLY A 613 -13.08 -5.32 9.68
N VAL A 614 -13.41 -4.29 10.46
CA VAL A 614 -14.68 -4.19 11.22
C VAL A 614 -15.90 -4.27 10.28
N MET A 615 -15.85 -3.56 9.15
CA MET A 615 -16.94 -3.49 8.18
C MET A 615 -17.26 -4.84 7.52
N VAL A 616 -16.27 -5.70 7.35
CA VAL A 616 -16.39 -6.97 6.60
C VAL A 616 -16.39 -8.19 7.51
N GLN A 617 -15.56 -8.20 8.55
CA GLN A 617 -15.40 -9.32 9.48
C GLN A 617 -16.26 -9.18 10.74
N GLY A 618 -16.74 -7.97 11.01
CA GLY A 618 -17.37 -7.62 12.27
C GLY A 618 -16.37 -7.20 13.33
N PHE A 619 -16.88 -6.56 14.38
CA PHE A 619 -16.06 -6.02 15.46
C PHE A 619 -15.33 -7.13 16.22
N GLY A 620 -16.05 -8.16 16.68
CA GLY A 620 -15.46 -9.21 17.53
C GLY A 620 -14.31 -9.99 16.89
N ARG A 621 -14.46 -10.39 15.61
CA ARG A 621 -13.39 -11.10 14.89
C ARG A 621 -12.18 -10.21 14.60
N THR A 622 -12.43 -8.95 14.28
CA THR A 622 -11.36 -7.96 14.08
C THR A 622 -10.56 -7.77 15.38
N MET A 623 -11.26 -7.68 16.52
CA MET A 623 -10.63 -7.58 17.84
C MET A 623 -9.83 -8.81 18.23
N LYS A 624 -10.36 -10.02 17.97
CA LYS A 624 -9.60 -11.26 18.17
C LYS A 624 -8.28 -11.23 17.38
N GLY A 625 -8.33 -10.79 16.11
CA GLY A 625 -7.16 -10.69 15.24
C GLY A 625 -6.10 -9.70 15.73
N TYR A 626 -6.51 -8.50 16.15
CA TYR A 626 -5.60 -7.54 16.76
C TYR A 626 -5.08 -7.99 18.13
N GLY A 627 -5.89 -8.70 18.92
CA GLY A 627 -5.47 -9.34 20.16
C GLY A 627 -4.33 -10.34 19.96
N ALA A 628 -4.36 -11.11 18.86
CA ALA A 628 -3.27 -12.02 18.50
C ALA A 628 -1.95 -11.28 18.19
N LEU A 629 -2.02 -10.07 17.62
CA LEU A 629 -0.85 -9.20 17.43
C LEU A 629 -0.31 -8.68 18.76
N ILE A 630 -1.16 -8.13 19.62
CA ILE A 630 -0.77 -7.58 20.92
C ILE A 630 -0.13 -8.66 21.80
N SER A 631 -0.76 -9.84 21.87
CA SER A 631 -0.28 -10.98 22.65
C SER A 631 0.93 -11.69 22.05
N ARG A 632 1.37 -11.30 20.84
CA ARG A 632 2.43 -11.97 20.07
C ARG A 632 2.17 -13.47 19.90
N SER A 633 0.92 -13.84 19.65
CA SER A 633 0.48 -15.23 19.51
C SER A 633 1.32 -15.98 18.46
N PRO A 634 1.79 -17.20 18.75
CA PRO A 634 2.43 -18.07 17.75
C PRO A 634 1.57 -18.29 16.51
N ALA A 635 0.23 -18.28 16.65
CA ALA A 635 -0.71 -18.41 15.54
C ALA A 635 -0.54 -17.29 14.50
N LEU A 636 -0.21 -16.06 14.93
CA LEU A 636 0.02 -14.95 14.02
C LEU A 636 1.25 -15.18 13.14
N ASN A 637 2.32 -15.74 13.69
CA ASN A 637 3.53 -16.05 12.93
C ASN A 637 3.31 -17.20 11.93
N ALA A 638 2.60 -18.25 12.36
CA ALA A 638 2.18 -19.35 11.49
C ALA A 638 1.30 -18.83 10.35
N SER A 639 0.26 -18.05 10.68
CA SER A 639 -0.64 -17.47 9.70
C SER A 639 0.07 -16.53 8.74
N LYS A 640 1.01 -15.68 9.21
CA LYS A 640 1.77 -14.78 8.33
C LYS A 640 2.55 -15.56 7.29
N THR A 641 3.16 -16.68 7.68
CA THR A 641 3.87 -17.58 6.77
C THR A 641 2.93 -18.19 5.72
N GLU A 642 1.71 -18.59 6.12
CA GLU A 642 0.69 -19.03 5.17
C GLU A 642 0.24 -17.90 4.24
N MET A 643 0.01 -16.70 4.77
CA MET A 643 -0.41 -15.52 3.98
C MET A 643 0.61 -15.16 2.91
N ASP A 644 1.90 -15.16 3.23
CA ASP A 644 2.98 -14.90 2.26
C ASP A 644 2.93 -15.87 1.08
N LYS A 645 2.68 -17.16 1.36
CA LYS A 645 2.51 -18.21 0.34
C LYS A 645 1.25 -18.02 -0.50
N MET A 646 0.19 -17.43 0.06
CA MET A 646 -1.04 -17.04 -0.66
C MET A 646 -0.91 -15.73 -1.44
N ALA A 647 0.27 -15.10 -1.46
CA ALA A 647 0.50 -13.76 -2.00
C ALA A 647 -0.21 -12.62 -1.26
N VAL A 648 -0.53 -12.82 0.03
CA VAL A 648 -1.10 -11.82 0.93
C VAL A 648 0.02 -11.20 1.76
N GLY A 649 0.02 -9.88 1.95
CA GLY A 649 1.00 -9.21 2.83
C GLY A 649 2.41 -9.06 2.25
N LEU A 650 2.55 -8.88 0.94
CA LEU A 650 3.84 -8.77 0.24
C LEU A 650 4.29 -7.32 -0.04
N GLU A 651 3.69 -6.31 0.58
CA GLU A 651 3.89 -4.89 0.22
C GLU A 651 5.23 -4.32 0.72
N THR A 652 5.75 -4.78 1.86
CA THR A 652 7.10 -4.43 2.33
C THR A 652 8.18 -4.92 1.37
N VAL A 653 7.91 -6.04 0.69
CA VAL A 653 8.83 -6.64 -0.28
C VAL A 653 8.69 -6.01 -1.67
N LEU A 654 7.46 -5.89 -2.18
CA LEU A 654 7.20 -5.53 -3.57
C LEU A 654 6.81 -4.07 -3.78
N ASN A 655 6.33 -3.39 -2.73
CA ASN A 655 5.82 -2.01 -2.74
C ASN A 655 4.79 -1.74 -3.86
N THR A 656 3.99 -2.76 -4.23
CA THR A 656 3.11 -2.69 -5.39
C THR A 656 1.99 -1.67 -5.22
N ARG A 657 1.40 -1.58 -4.02
CA ARG A 657 0.32 -0.64 -3.72
C ARG A 657 0.79 0.80 -3.82
N SER A 658 1.94 1.15 -3.26
CA SER A 658 2.45 2.53 -3.33
C SER A 658 2.73 2.94 -4.78
N ARG A 659 3.27 2.03 -5.60
CA ARG A 659 3.47 2.26 -7.05
C ARG A 659 2.16 2.40 -7.81
N LEU A 660 1.12 1.63 -7.43
CA LEU A 660 -0.24 1.79 -7.95
C LEU A 660 -0.88 3.12 -7.51
N MET A 661 -0.67 3.56 -6.26
CA MET A 661 -1.13 4.87 -5.76
C MET A 661 -0.53 6.02 -6.55
N ALA A 662 0.71 5.85 -6.96
CA ALA A 662 1.49 6.86 -7.65
C ALA A 662 1.31 6.86 -9.18
N ASP A 663 0.55 5.88 -9.73
CA ASP A 663 0.42 5.61 -11.17
C ASP A 663 1.77 5.39 -11.87
N LEU A 664 2.67 4.65 -11.21
CA LEU A 664 4.07 4.39 -11.62
C LEU A 664 4.29 2.97 -12.18
N VAL A 665 3.22 2.29 -12.60
CA VAL A 665 3.26 0.87 -12.98
C VAL A 665 4.01 0.62 -14.31
N ASP A 666 4.12 1.62 -15.18
CA ASP A 666 4.79 1.51 -16.49
C ASP A 666 6.30 1.83 -16.41
N SER A 667 7.11 0.91 -15.87
CA SER A 667 8.59 1.02 -15.90
C SER A 667 9.24 0.17 -17.01
N SER A 668 8.50 -0.08 -18.11
CA SER A 668 8.93 -0.98 -19.19
C SER A 668 10.21 -0.54 -19.93
N THR A 669 10.70 0.68 -19.71
CA THR A 669 11.96 1.17 -20.29
C THR A 669 12.68 2.12 -19.33
N ARG A 670 13.72 1.62 -18.62
CA ARG A 670 14.76 2.50 -18.06
C ARG A 670 15.65 2.91 -19.22
N THR A 671 15.48 4.13 -19.73
CA THR A 671 16.23 4.57 -20.92
C THR A 671 17.54 5.25 -20.56
N ASN A 672 17.64 5.84 -19.36
CA ASN A 672 18.83 6.57 -18.90
C ASN A 672 19.07 6.50 -17.38
N ALA A 673 20.25 6.95 -16.95
CA ALA A 673 20.68 6.93 -15.55
C ALA A 673 19.86 7.85 -14.62
N VAL A 674 19.32 8.95 -15.15
CA VAL A 674 18.49 9.91 -14.37
C VAL A 674 17.16 9.27 -13.98
N GLU A 675 16.50 8.59 -14.91
CA GLU A 675 15.28 7.82 -14.65
C GLU A 675 15.54 6.72 -13.61
N ALA A 676 16.65 5.98 -13.75
CA ALA A 676 17.03 4.95 -12.78
C ALA A 676 17.31 5.53 -11.37
N GLY A 677 17.92 6.71 -11.29
CA GLY A 677 18.15 7.43 -10.04
C GLY A 677 16.84 7.89 -9.39
N LEU A 678 15.93 8.47 -10.17
CA LEU A 678 14.62 8.92 -9.69
C LEU A 678 13.77 7.73 -9.20
N ASP A 679 13.74 6.63 -9.94
CA ASP A 679 13.08 5.38 -9.51
C ASP A 679 13.63 4.90 -8.16
N ARG A 680 14.96 4.94 -7.97
CA ARG A 680 15.58 4.58 -6.68
C ARG A 680 15.12 5.48 -5.54
N VAL A 681 15.03 6.79 -5.77
CA VAL A 681 14.50 7.74 -4.76
C VAL A 681 13.05 7.42 -4.44
N THR A 682 12.21 7.13 -5.44
CA THR A 682 10.81 6.74 -5.21
C THR A 682 10.70 5.43 -4.40
N ASP A 683 11.57 4.45 -4.66
CA ASP A 683 11.59 3.18 -3.94
C ASP A 683 12.01 3.33 -2.48
N VAL A 684 13.01 4.18 -2.21
CA VAL A 684 13.43 4.49 -0.84
C VAL A 684 12.33 5.28 -0.12
N PHE A 685 11.83 6.35 -0.75
CA PHE A 685 10.76 7.17 -0.21
C PHE A 685 9.53 6.32 0.15
N GLY A 686 9.10 5.41 -0.74
CA GLY A 686 7.97 4.52 -0.49
C GLY A 686 8.15 3.58 0.70
N LYS A 687 9.38 3.26 1.10
CA LYS A 687 9.65 2.53 2.36
C LYS A 687 9.63 3.45 3.57
N LEU A 688 10.14 4.68 3.42
CA LEU A 688 10.16 5.69 4.49
C LEU A 688 8.76 6.18 4.87
N THR A 689 7.75 6.01 4.00
CA THR A 689 6.35 6.30 4.37
C THR A 689 5.78 5.28 5.36
N LEU A 690 6.39 4.09 5.50
CA LEU A 690 5.90 2.95 6.30
C LEU A 690 4.59 2.31 5.81
N MET A 691 4.10 2.70 4.63
CA MET A 691 2.83 2.19 4.10
C MET A 691 2.89 0.69 3.80
N GLY A 692 4.05 0.17 3.39
CA GLY A 692 4.25 -1.27 3.15
C GLY A 692 3.99 -2.09 4.40
N GLN A 693 4.60 -1.70 5.53
CA GLN A 693 4.48 -2.35 6.82
C GLN A 693 3.05 -2.25 7.37
N PHE A 694 2.45 -1.05 7.30
CA PHE A 694 1.06 -0.84 7.71
C PHE A 694 0.10 -1.74 6.94
N ASN A 695 0.27 -1.84 5.61
CA ASN A 695 -0.55 -2.73 4.79
C ASN A 695 -0.31 -4.21 5.11
N ASP A 696 0.93 -4.64 5.30
CA ASP A 696 1.24 -6.06 5.52
C ASP A 696 0.68 -6.56 6.86
N VAL A 697 0.77 -5.75 7.93
CA VAL A 697 0.14 -6.09 9.22
C VAL A 697 -1.37 -6.22 9.06
N ASN A 698 -2.01 -5.23 8.44
CA ASN A 698 -3.45 -5.25 8.19
C ASN A 698 -3.88 -6.43 7.32
N LYS A 699 -3.13 -6.74 6.27
CA LYS A 699 -3.38 -7.88 5.39
C LYS A 699 -3.16 -9.21 6.10
N ALA A 700 -2.14 -9.33 6.95
CA ALA A 700 -1.89 -10.54 7.73
C ALA A 700 -3.04 -10.81 8.71
N ILE A 701 -3.49 -9.80 9.46
CA ILE A 701 -4.61 -9.95 10.42
C ILE A 701 -5.91 -10.31 9.69
N ASN A 702 -6.27 -9.56 8.64
CA ASN A 702 -7.52 -9.83 7.91
C ASN A 702 -7.46 -11.15 7.12
N GLY A 703 -6.28 -11.53 6.63
CA GLY A 703 -6.03 -12.82 6.00
C GLY A 703 -6.18 -13.97 6.99
N MET A 704 -5.63 -13.84 8.20
CA MET A 704 -5.81 -14.79 9.30
C MET A 704 -7.29 -14.96 9.68
N ILE A 705 -8.03 -13.86 9.84
CA ILE A 705 -9.47 -13.90 10.15
C ILE A 705 -10.28 -14.56 9.03
N THR A 706 -9.92 -14.28 7.77
CA THR A 706 -10.60 -14.88 6.61
C THR A 706 -10.32 -16.38 6.53
N SER A 707 -9.05 -16.76 6.66
CA SER A 707 -8.59 -18.15 6.69
C SER A 707 -9.32 -18.94 7.77
N ASP A 708 -9.29 -18.44 9.01
CA ASP A 708 -9.98 -19.02 10.16
C ASP A 708 -11.48 -19.14 9.91
N GLY A 709 -12.13 -18.09 9.40
CA GLY A 709 -13.56 -18.10 9.12
C GLY A 709 -13.99 -19.13 8.07
N ILE A 710 -13.13 -19.42 7.08
CA ILE A 710 -13.36 -20.47 6.09
C ILE A 710 -13.10 -21.85 6.69
N LEU A 711 -11.94 -22.05 7.32
CA LEU A 711 -11.50 -23.35 7.85
C LEU A 711 -12.39 -23.83 9.00
N ALA A 712 -12.77 -22.92 9.91
CA ALA A 712 -13.70 -23.20 11.00
C ALA A 712 -15.16 -23.40 10.53
N GLY A 713 -15.47 -23.10 9.27
CA GLY A 713 -16.84 -23.10 8.76
C GLY A 713 -17.72 -22.04 9.40
N ALA A 714 -17.14 -20.94 9.88
CA ALA A 714 -17.83 -19.89 10.62
C ALA A 714 -18.48 -18.82 9.72
N PHE A 715 -18.30 -18.89 8.40
CA PHE A 715 -18.93 -17.97 7.45
C PHE A 715 -20.26 -18.51 6.90
N PRO A 716 -21.28 -17.65 6.72
CA PRO A 716 -22.54 -18.07 6.12
C PRO A 716 -22.35 -18.47 4.65
N GLY A 717 -23.19 -19.40 4.16
CA GLY A 717 -23.12 -19.91 2.78
C GLY A 717 -23.10 -18.80 1.72
N ARG A 718 -23.88 -17.73 1.89
CA ARG A 718 -23.84 -16.54 1.01
C ARG A 718 -22.45 -15.92 0.90
N ARG A 719 -21.72 -15.81 2.02
CA ARG A 719 -20.37 -15.24 2.05
C ARG A 719 -19.36 -16.20 1.41
N LEU A 720 -19.46 -17.49 1.69
CA LEU A 720 -18.64 -18.50 1.01
C LEU A 720 -18.86 -18.48 -0.51
N ALA A 721 -20.11 -18.43 -0.96
CA ALA A 721 -20.47 -18.34 -2.37
C ALA A 721 -19.90 -17.06 -3.02
N LYS A 722 -19.97 -15.90 -2.35
CA LYS A 722 -19.33 -14.66 -2.80
C LYS A 722 -17.80 -14.81 -2.97
N LEU A 723 -17.15 -15.60 -2.13
CA LEU A 723 -15.72 -15.91 -2.21
C LEU A 723 -15.38 -16.99 -3.24
N GLY A 724 -16.39 -17.60 -3.88
CA GLY A 724 -16.22 -18.65 -4.87
C GLY A 724 -16.18 -20.07 -4.28
N ILE A 725 -16.59 -20.22 -3.02
CA ILE A 725 -16.67 -21.50 -2.32
C ILE A 725 -18.15 -21.89 -2.23
N ASN A 726 -18.55 -22.90 -3.00
CA ASN A 726 -19.85 -23.54 -2.84
C ASN A 726 -19.80 -24.62 -1.75
N ASP A 727 -20.95 -25.21 -1.41
CA ASP A 727 -21.06 -26.19 -0.32
C ASP A 727 -20.18 -27.44 -0.54
N ASN A 728 -20.04 -27.91 -1.78
CA ASN A 728 -19.15 -29.02 -2.11
C ASN A 728 -17.68 -28.67 -1.83
N MET A 729 -17.25 -27.48 -2.26
CA MET A 729 -15.89 -27.01 -2.03
C MET A 729 -15.63 -26.75 -0.54
N ALA A 730 -16.61 -26.21 0.18
CA ALA A 730 -16.51 -26.00 1.63
C ALA A 730 -16.32 -27.33 2.38
N ALA A 731 -17.05 -28.38 1.99
CA ALA A 731 -16.88 -29.72 2.56
C ALA A 731 -15.50 -30.32 2.27
N ARG A 732 -14.97 -30.13 1.05
CA ARG A 732 -13.62 -30.59 0.69
C ARG A 732 -12.52 -29.83 1.42
N ILE A 733 -12.66 -28.50 1.53
CA ILE A 733 -11.75 -27.66 2.33
C ILE A 733 -11.70 -28.16 3.78
N ARG A 734 -12.86 -28.44 4.37
CA ARG A 734 -12.95 -28.96 5.74
C ARG A 734 -12.25 -30.31 5.88
N SER A 735 -12.48 -31.23 4.93
CA SER A 735 -11.83 -32.54 4.94
C SER A 735 -10.30 -32.45 4.81
N GLU A 736 -9.78 -31.57 3.96
CA GLU A 736 -8.33 -31.36 3.85
C GLU A 736 -7.76 -30.69 5.11
N PHE A 737 -8.48 -29.73 5.70
CA PHE A 737 -8.11 -29.13 6.97
C PHE A 737 -8.06 -30.15 8.12
N GLU A 738 -9.05 -31.05 8.23
CA GLU A 738 -9.07 -32.08 9.28
C GLU A 738 -7.86 -33.04 9.20
N LYS A 739 -7.31 -33.27 8.00
CA LYS A 739 -6.14 -34.14 7.80
C LYS A 739 -4.82 -33.43 8.08
N HIS A 740 -4.69 -32.18 7.63
CA HIS A 740 -3.40 -31.50 7.48
C HIS A 740 -3.24 -30.23 8.31
N GLY A 741 -4.38 -29.63 8.71
CA GLY A 741 -4.44 -28.39 9.45
C GLY A 741 -4.14 -28.57 10.94
N GLU A 742 -3.98 -27.45 11.61
CA GLU A 742 -3.77 -27.39 13.06
C GLU A 742 -4.52 -26.20 13.68
N VAL A 743 -4.74 -26.25 14.98
CA VAL A 743 -5.37 -25.15 15.73
C VAL A 743 -4.38 -24.62 16.76
N ILE A 744 -4.00 -23.35 16.64
CA ILE A 744 -3.04 -22.66 17.52
C ILE A 744 -3.77 -21.48 18.16
N ASP A 745 -3.83 -21.41 19.49
CA ASP A 745 -4.54 -20.34 20.23
C ASP A 745 -5.99 -20.10 19.74
N GLY A 746 -6.68 -21.18 19.35
CA GLY A 746 -8.04 -21.10 18.80
C GLY A 746 -8.14 -20.51 17.39
N TRP A 747 -7.03 -20.43 16.66
CA TRP A 747 -6.97 -20.08 15.23
C TRP A 747 -6.69 -21.31 14.38
N HIS A 748 -7.46 -21.48 13.31
CA HIS A 748 -7.30 -22.57 12.36
C HIS A 748 -6.22 -22.23 11.32
N ILE A 749 -5.15 -23.02 11.30
CA ILE A 749 -4.00 -22.89 10.40
C ILE A 749 -4.09 -24.01 9.37
N GLY A 750 -4.13 -23.65 8.09
CA GLY A 750 -4.53 -24.56 7.02
C GLY A 750 -3.46 -25.60 6.65
N ASN A 751 -2.19 -25.22 6.70
CA ASN A 751 -1.06 -25.98 6.19
C ASN A 751 -1.29 -26.47 4.74
N PHE A 752 -1.86 -25.60 3.90
CA PHE A 752 -2.43 -25.96 2.60
C PHE A 752 -1.43 -26.57 1.58
N GLU A 753 -0.13 -26.39 1.78
CA GLU A 753 0.90 -27.05 0.96
C GLU A 753 0.91 -28.57 1.14
N LYS A 754 0.42 -29.06 2.28
CA LYS A 754 0.34 -30.49 2.60
C LYS A 754 -0.94 -31.16 2.08
N TRP A 755 -1.90 -30.37 1.58
CA TRP A 755 -3.20 -30.90 1.15
C TRP A 755 -3.05 -31.86 -0.03
N ASP A 756 -3.82 -32.95 0.01
CA ASP A 756 -3.82 -33.98 -1.04
C ASP A 756 -4.38 -33.39 -2.34
N ASP A 757 -5.38 -32.50 -2.20
CA ASP A 757 -6.05 -31.85 -3.31
C ASP A 757 -5.57 -30.40 -3.53
N GLN A 758 -4.59 -30.27 -4.42
CA GLN A 758 -4.01 -28.97 -4.78
C GLN A 758 -4.99 -28.05 -5.52
N HIS A 759 -6.06 -28.58 -6.11
CA HIS A 759 -7.10 -27.75 -6.71
C HIS A 759 -7.94 -27.07 -5.61
N VAL A 760 -8.32 -27.81 -4.57
CA VAL A 760 -9.03 -27.30 -3.40
C VAL A 760 -8.17 -26.26 -2.67
N ALA A 761 -6.87 -26.56 -2.47
CA ALA A 761 -5.93 -25.60 -1.90
C ALA A 761 -5.89 -24.30 -2.71
N GLY A 762 -5.82 -24.38 -4.05
CA GLY A 762 -5.80 -23.20 -4.91
C GLY A 762 -7.08 -22.33 -4.83
N ILE A 763 -8.25 -22.95 -4.63
CA ILE A 763 -9.51 -22.21 -4.42
C ILE A 763 -9.51 -21.52 -3.06
N PHE A 764 -9.11 -22.23 -2.01
CA PHE A 764 -8.97 -21.66 -0.67
C PHE A 764 -8.02 -20.45 -0.66
N GLN A 765 -6.82 -20.59 -1.22
CA GLN A 765 -5.85 -19.49 -1.33
C GLN A 765 -6.41 -18.29 -2.10
N SER A 766 -7.12 -18.55 -3.21
CA SER A 766 -7.73 -17.49 -4.02
C SER A 766 -8.85 -16.75 -3.26
N ALA A 767 -9.63 -17.46 -2.45
CA ALA A 767 -10.68 -16.88 -1.62
C ALA A 767 -10.09 -15.96 -0.54
N VAL A 768 -9.05 -16.41 0.17
CA VAL A 768 -8.36 -15.60 1.20
C VAL A 768 -7.70 -14.36 0.57
N LEU A 769 -7.02 -14.53 -0.57
CA LEU A 769 -6.40 -13.42 -1.30
C LEU A 769 -7.44 -12.40 -1.78
N LYS A 770 -8.56 -12.87 -2.34
CA LYS A 770 -9.66 -12.03 -2.80
C LYS A 770 -10.28 -11.23 -1.66
N ASP A 771 -10.65 -11.87 -0.55
CA ASP A 771 -11.29 -11.18 0.58
C ASP A 771 -10.34 -10.13 1.17
N THR A 772 -9.07 -10.50 1.36
CA THR A 772 -8.07 -9.61 1.94
C THR A 772 -7.79 -8.38 1.06
N ASN A 773 -7.73 -8.54 -0.27
CA ASN A 773 -7.56 -7.42 -1.20
C ASN A 773 -8.83 -6.54 -1.36
N ASN A 774 -9.99 -7.06 -1.00
CA ASN A 774 -11.25 -6.33 -0.92
C ASN A 774 -11.41 -5.55 0.38
N ILE A 775 -10.91 -6.10 1.50
CA ILE A 775 -10.84 -5.42 2.79
C ILE A 775 -9.81 -4.29 2.71
N ILE A 776 -8.55 -4.63 2.40
CA ILE A 776 -7.45 -3.68 2.21
C ILE A 776 -7.41 -3.26 0.73
N ILE A 777 -8.21 -2.23 0.42
CA ILE A 777 -8.61 -1.80 -0.93
C ILE A 777 -7.42 -1.77 -1.89
N THR A 778 -7.32 -2.77 -2.77
CA THR A 778 -6.31 -2.83 -3.84
C THR A 778 -7.01 -2.58 -5.18
N PRO A 779 -6.84 -1.40 -5.82
CA PRO A 779 -7.51 -1.08 -7.07
C PRO A 779 -7.29 -2.15 -8.14
N GLY A 780 -8.37 -2.59 -8.78
CA GLY A 780 -8.32 -3.56 -9.87
C GLY A 780 -8.50 -2.98 -11.26
N VAL A 781 -8.40 -3.86 -12.26
CA VAL A 781 -8.48 -3.48 -13.69
C VAL A 781 -9.83 -2.84 -14.05
N GLY A 782 -10.86 -3.22 -13.28
CA GLY A 782 -12.23 -2.73 -13.39
C GLY A 782 -12.56 -1.47 -12.60
N ASP A 783 -11.70 -1.04 -11.67
CA ASP A 783 -12.05 -0.07 -10.61
C ASP A 783 -11.76 1.40 -10.96
N THR A 784 -11.11 1.68 -12.09
CA THR A 784 -10.75 3.05 -12.48
C THR A 784 -11.42 3.44 -13.80
N PRO A 785 -11.77 4.72 -14.01
CA PRO A 785 -12.35 5.17 -15.27
C PRO A 785 -11.42 4.90 -16.46
N LEU A 786 -11.96 4.57 -17.63
CA LEU A 786 -11.18 4.22 -18.82
C LEU A 786 -10.24 5.35 -19.30
N TRP A 787 -10.67 6.60 -19.14
CA TRP A 787 -9.87 7.77 -19.53
C TRP A 787 -8.63 7.96 -18.64
N ALA A 788 -8.64 7.45 -17.41
CA ALA A 788 -7.54 7.58 -16.45
C ALA A 788 -6.28 6.83 -16.89
N SER A 789 -6.37 5.89 -17.84
CA SER A 789 -5.21 5.17 -18.36
C SER A 789 -4.49 5.88 -19.51
N THR A 790 -5.05 6.97 -20.05
CA THR A 790 -4.42 7.77 -21.12
C THR A 790 -3.21 8.56 -20.58
N THR A 791 -2.28 8.98 -21.45
CA THR A 791 -1.07 9.72 -21.05
C THR A 791 -1.38 10.95 -20.17
N ILE A 792 -2.37 11.74 -20.57
CA ILE A 792 -2.83 12.92 -19.83
C ILE A 792 -3.71 12.51 -18.66
N GLY A 793 -4.62 11.54 -18.86
CA GLY A 793 -5.52 11.05 -17.84
C GLY A 793 -4.80 10.53 -16.59
N ARG A 794 -3.67 9.84 -16.74
CA ARG A 794 -2.84 9.38 -15.59
C ARG A 794 -2.32 10.54 -14.75
N SER A 795 -1.96 11.65 -15.38
CA SER A 795 -1.48 12.85 -14.67
C SER A 795 -2.61 13.60 -13.97
N ILE A 796 -3.81 13.62 -14.56
CA ILE A 796 -5.01 14.21 -13.96
C ILE A 796 -5.54 13.36 -12.80
N PHE A 797 -5.56 12.05 -13.00
CA PHE A 797 -6.15 11.08 -12.09
C PHE A 797 -5.18 10.64 -10.97
N GLN A 798 -3.96 11.17 -10.95
CA GLN A 798 -2.95 10.80 -9.96
C GLN A 798 -3.49 10.92 -8.53
N PHE A 799 -3.30 9.85 -7.74
CA PHE A 799 -3.78 9.68 -6.36
C PHE A 799 -5.30 9.53 -6.16
N ARG A 800 -6.08 9.38 -7.23
CA ARG A 800 -7.56 9.21 -7.18
C ARG A 800 -8.05 7.79 -7.50
N SER A 801 -7.14 6.88 -7.87
CA SER A 801 -7.49 5.47 -8.15
C SER A 801 -8.08 4.75 -6.94
N PHE A 802 -7.59 5.08 -5.75
CA PHE A 802 -8.04 4.48 -4.49
C PHE A 802 -9.42 4.97 -4.06
N THR A 803 -9.76 6.24 -4.32
CA THR A 803 -11.09 6.77 -3.96
C THR A 803 -12.18 6.08 -4.79
N THR A 804 -11.89 5.83 -6.07
CA THR A 804 -12.81 5.10 -6.95
C THR A 804 -12.90 3.61 -6.59
N ALA A 805 -11.76 2.96 -6.34
CA ALA A 805 -11.74 1.56 -5.90
C ALA A 805 -12.42 1.36 -4.53
N SER A 806 -12.24 2.30 -3.59
CA SER A 806 -12.94 2.34 -2.31
C SER A 806 -14.44 2.38 -2.54
N TYR A 807 -14.94 3.27 -3.38
CA TYR A 807 -16.37 3.36 -3.65
C TYR A 807 -16.96 2.04 -4.20
N ASN A 808 -16.26 1.40 -5.15
CA ASN A 808 -16.69 0.13 -5.72
C ASN A 808 -16.67 -1.00 -4.68
N ARG A 809 -15.54 -1.21 -3.99
CA ARG A 809 -15.31 -2.38 -3.14
C ARG A 809 -15.84 -2.21 -1.73
N ALA A 810 -15.76 -1.01 -1.18
CA ALA A 810 -16.25 -0.69 0.15
C ALA A 810 -17.73 -0.36 0.14
N THR A 811 -18.12 0.64 -0.64
CA THR A 811 -19.46 1.23 -0.53
C THR A 811 -20.48 0.42 -1.30
N ILE A 812 -20.29 0.22 -2.60
CA ILE A 812 -21.20 -0.60 -3.40
C ILE A 812 -21.15 -2.06 -2.93
N GLY A 813 -19.94 -2.61 -2.72
CA GLY A 813 -19.76 -3.96 -2.18
C GLY A 813 -20.45 -4.18 -0.83
N GLY A 814 -20.22 -3.29 0.14
CA GLY A 814 -20.83 -3.39 1.47
C GLY A 814 -22.34 -3.15 1.47
N LEU A 815 -22.83 -2.17 0.69
CA LEU A 815 -24.27 -1.96 0.50
C LEU A 815 -24.94 -3.15 -0.19
N SER A 816 -24.26 -3.80 -1.14
CA SER A 816 -24.77 -5.01 -1.80
C SER A 816 -24.90 -6.18 -0.82
N GLU A 817 -24.09 -6.20 0.23
CA GLU A 817 -24.15 -7.22 1.28
C GLU A 817 -25.21 -6.90 2.35
N GLY A 818 -25.39 -5.63 2.69
CA GLY A 818 -26.47 -5.15 3.56
C GLY A 818 -26.38 -5.63 5.02
N THR A 819 -25.19 -6.01 5.50
CA THR A 819 -24.99 -6.49 6.87
C THR A 819 -24.97 -5.34 7.88
N ALA A 820 -25.32 -5.60 9.14
CA ALA A 820 -25.17 -4.62 10.21
C ALA A 820 -23.71 -4.14 10.34
N GLN A 821 -22.76 -5.07 10.13
CA GLN A 821 -21.31 -4.87 10.12
C GLN A 821 -20.87 -3.76 9.18
N PHE A 822 -21.45 -3.72 7.99
CA PHE A 822 -21.18 -2.66 7.03
C PHE A 822 -21.47 -1.27 7.60
N TYR A 823 -22.64 -1.09 8.21
CA TYR A 823 -23.12 0.23 8.61
C TYR A 823 -22.38 0.79 9.82
N TYR A 824 -22.15 -0.01 10.87
CA TYR A 824 -21.36 0.48 11.99
C TYR A 824 -19.87 0.57 11.63
N GLY A 825 -19.36 -0.29 10.73
CA GLY A 825 -18.02 -0.15 10.16
C GLY A 825 -17.87 1.15 9.36
N ALA A 826 -18.90 1.59 8.64
CA ALA A 826 -18.89 2.85 7.91
C ALA A 826 -18.90 4.06 8.85
N ALA A 827 -19.71 4.01 9.91
CA ALA A 827 -19.67 5.01 10.97
C ALA A 827 -18.29 5.07 11.63
N PHE A 828 -17.69 3.90 11.88
CA PHE A 828 -16.36 3.77 12.44
C PHE A 828 -15.28 4.38 11.51
N GLN A 829 -15.37 4.10 10.20
CA GLN A 829 -14.49 4.65 9.16
C GLN A 829 -14.59 6.18 9.04
N ILE A 830 -15.81 6.74 9.14
CA ILE A 830 -16.03 8.20 9.19
C ILE A 830 -15.35 8.79 10.42
N GLY A 831 -15.44 8.12 11.57
CA GLY A 831 -14.79 8.60 12.79
C GLY A 831 -13.26 8.59 12.70
N LEU A 832 -12.67 7.54 12.14
CA LEU A 832 -11.23 7.52 11.82
C LEU A 832 -10.84 8.57 10.77
N GLY A 833 -11.74 8.92 9.86
CA GLY A 833 -11.57 10.04 8.93
C GLY A 833 -11.47 11.39 9.65
N ALA A 834 -12.31 11.61 10.65
CA ALA A 834 -12.31 12.82 11.47
C ALA A 834 -11.04 12.90 12.34
N LEU A 835 -10.60 11.76 12.89
CA LEU A 835 -9.30 11.67 13.56
C LEU A 835 -8.16 12.04 12.59
N THR A 836 -8.18 11.49 11.38
CA THR A 836 -7.19 11.81 10.33
C THR A 836 -7.20 13.29 9.96
N TYR A 837 -8.35 13.97 10.05
CA TYR A 837 -8.43 15.43 9.92
C TYR A 837 -7.70 16.13 11.06
N ALA A 838 -8.04 15.81 12.30
CA ALA A 838 -7.44 16.43 13.48
C ALA A 838 -5.92 16.24 13.51
N LEU A 839 -5.43 15.02 13.27
CA LEU A 839 -4.00 14.72 13.22
C LEU A 839 -3.27 15.54 12.15
N LYS A 840 -3.88 15.71 10.96
CA LYS A 840 -3.27 16.47 9.87
C LYS A 840 -3.34 17.98 10.06
N GLN A 841 -4.35 18.52 10.72
CA GLN A 841 -4.36 19.94 11.06
C GLN A 841 -3.27 20.24 12.08
N SER A 842 -3.23 19.47 13.17
CA SER A 842 -2.26 19.66 14.22
C SER A 842 -0.81 19.41 13.76
N ALA A 843 -0.56 18.37 12.94
CA ALA A 843 0.79 18.14 12.37
C ALA A 843 1.27 19.27 11.43
N ASN A 844 0.35 20.04 10.86
CA ASN A 844 0.67 21.21 10.05
C ASN A 844 0.71 22.51 10.88
N GLY A 845 0.61 22.44 12.21
CA GLY A 845 0.60 23.61 13.09
C GLY A 845 -0.69 24.44 13.02
N LYS A 846 -1.80 23.85 12.56
CA LYS A 846 -3.10 24.52 12.40
C LYS A 846 -4.06 24.13 13.52
N GLU A 847 -4.88 25.09 13.94
CA GLU A 847 -5.97 24.83 14.89
C GLU A 847 -6.98 23.84 14.32
N VAL A 848 -7.41 22.90 15.17
CA VAL A 848 -8.40 21.88 14.82
C VAL A 848 -9.80 22.46 15.09
N ASP A 849 -10.66 22.49 14.08
CA ASP A 849 -12.08 22.80 14.28
C ASP A 849 -12.81 21.53 14.76
N TRP A 850 -13.18 21.54 16.03
CA TRP A 850 -13.84 20.43 16.73
C TRP A 850 -15.37 20.45 16.60
N SER A 851 -15.95 21.36 15.81
CA SER A 851 -17.40 21.41 15.65
C SER A 851 -17.93 20.08 15.08
N PRO A 852 -19.04 19.52 15.62
CA PRO A 852 -19.56 18.23 15.18
C PRO A 852 -19.83 18.17 13.67
N GLN A 853 -20.31 19.27 13.09
CA GLN A 853 -20.57 19.40 11.66
C GLN A 853 -19.27 19.32 10.86
N LYS A 854 -18.21 20.01 11.29
CA LYS A 854 -16.91 19.98 10.61
C LYS A 854 -16.26 18.60 10.70
N LEU A 855 -16.26 18.00 11.89
CA LEU A 855 -15.74 16.64 12.09
C LEU A 855 -16.51 15.61 11.25
N ALA A 856 -17.82 15.74 11.14
CA ALA A 856 -18.63 14.83 10.33
C ALA A 856 -18.29 14.93 8.84
N ILE A 857 -18.22 16.14 8.27
CA ILE A 857 -17.94 16.31 6.83
C ILE A 857 -16.47 16.02 6.48
N GLU A 858 -15.52 16.40 7.33
CA GLU A 858 -14.11 16.03 7.18
C GLU A 858 -13.92 14.52 7.36
N GLY A 859 -14.67 13.92 8.29
CA GLY A 859 -14.72 12.47 8.48
C GLY A 859 -15.23 11.74 7.24
N ILE A 860 -16.32 12.23 6.64
CA ILE A 860 -16.85 11.69 5.38
C ILE A 860 -15.83 11.85 4.24
N ASP A 861 -15.22 13.03 4.07
CA ASP A 861 -14.23 13.27 3.00
C ASP A 861 -13.00 12.37 3.14
N ARG A 862 -12.48 12.22 4.36
CA ARG A 862 -11.22 11.51 4.64
C ARG A 862 -11.40 10.01 4.83
N SER A 863 -12.60 9.55 5.19
CA SER A 863 -12.92 8.12 5.23
C SER A 863 -12.84 7.44 3.87
N GLY A 864 -13.06 8.19 2.78
CA GLY A 864 -13.12 7.63 1.43
C GLY A 864 -14.38 6.81 1.14
N ILE A 865 -15.39 6.80 2.03
CA ILE A 865 -16.63 6.03 1.87
C ILE A 865 -17.50 6.55 0.71
N LEU A 866 -17.49 7.85 0.45
CA LEU A 866 -18.18 8.43 -0.72
C LEU A 866 -17.24 8.56 -1.93
N GLY A 867 -15.94 8.31 -1.73
CA GLY A 867 -14.91 8.29 -2.76
C GLY A 867 -15.02 9.45 -3.76
N PRO A 868 -15.28 9.16 -5.05
CA PRO A 868 -15.31 10.16 -6.12
C PRO A 868 -16.44 11.19 -5.97
N LEU A 869 -17.54 10.87 -5.29
CA LEU A 869 -18.66 11.81 -5.10
C LEU A 869 -18.22 13.04 -4.30
N MET A 870 -17.41 12.83 -3.26
CA MET A 870 -16.83 13.93 -2.49
C MET A 870 -15.81 14.72 -3.31
N GLU A 871 -15.06 14.07 -4.21
CA GLU A 871 -14.14 14.82 -5.09
C GLU A 871 -14.88 15.79 -6.01
N TYR A 872 -16.02 15.37 -6.59
CA TYR A 872 -16.86 16.25 -7.39
C TYR A 872 -17.53 17.34 -6.56
N ASN A 873 -18.04 17.00 -5.38
CA ASN A 873 -18.58 17.98 -4.44
C ASN A 873 -17.54 19.06 -4.13
N ASN A 874 -16.34 18.66 -3.72
CA ASN A 874 -15.29 19.59 -3.33
C ASN A 874 -14.77 20.41 -4.52
N MET A 875 -14.77 19.83 -5.73
CA MET A 875 -14.45 20.58 -6.95
C MET A 875 -15.52 21.62 -7.28
N ALA A 876 -16.81 21.29 -7.13
CA ALA A 876 -17.91 22.22 -7.31
C ALA A 876 -17.90 23.34 -6.26
N GLU A 877 -17.66 23.02 -4.97
CA GLU A 877 -17.49 24.01 -3.92
C GLU A 877 -16.38 24.98 -4.28
N LYS A 878 -15.23 24.46 -4.71
CA LYS A 878 -14.10 25.30 -5.07
C LYS A 878 -14.36 26.16 -6.30
N ALA A 879 -14.98 25.61 -7.34
CA ALA A 879 -15.33 26.35 -8.55
C ALA A 879 -16.35 27.46 -8.28
N THR A 880 -17.17 27.31 -7.24
CA THR A 880 -18.20 28.27 -6.85
C THR A 880 -17.80 29.15 -5.67
N GLY A 881 -16.53 29.13 -5.24
CA GLY A 881 -16.07 29.92 -4.09
C GLY A 881 -16.75 29.54 -2.77
N GLY A 882 -17.22 28.29 -2.64
CA GLY A 882 -17.93 27.77 -1.48
C GLY A 882 -19.43 27.98 -1.50
N MET A 883 -20.04 28.38 -2.63
CA MET A 883 -21.49 28.62 -2.73
C MET A 883 -22.32 27.35 -2.99
N VAL A 884 -21.75 26.33 -3.65
CA VAL A 884 -22.47 25.10 -4.03
C VAL A 884 -21.71 23.87 -3.54
N GLY A 885 -22.31 23.14 -2.59
CA GLY A 885 -21.85 21.83 -2.12
C GLY A 885 -22.23 21.54 -0.67
N LEU A 886 -21.86 20.36 -0.17
CA LEU A 886 -22.21 19.90 1.19
C LEU A 886 -21.65 20.80 2.29
N GLY A 887 -20.46 21.36 2.12
CA GLY A 887 -19.86 22.29 3.06
C GLY A 887 -20.59 23.64 3.11
N ALA A 888 -21.15 24.09 1.99
CA ALA A 888 -22.01 25.27 1.91
C ALA A 888 -23.35 25.01 2.62
N LEU A 889 -23.94 23.84 2.36
CA LEU A 889 -25.21 23.40 2.98
C LEU A 889 -25.09 23.27 4.51
N LEU A 890 -23.95 22.79 5.01
CA LEU A 890 -23.71 22.57 6.43
C LEU A 890 -23.05 23.78 7.13
N GLY A 891 -22.74 24.85 6.42
CA GLY A 891 -22.09 26.04 6.97
C GLY A 891 -20.64 25.83 7.42
N THR A 892 -19.94 24.80 6.92
CA THR A 892 -18.59 24.40 7.36
C THR A 892 -17.46 24.88 6.43
N GLY A 893 -17.82 25.55 5.34
CA GLY A 893 -16.88 25.94 4.27
C GLY A 893 -16.27 24.74 3.52
N THR A 894 -15.26 25.03 2.68
CA THR A 894 -14.58 24.00 1.85
C THR A 894 -13.75 23.05 2.72
N GLN A 895 -13.65 21.78 2.32
CA GLN A 895 -12.86 20.80 3.07
C GLN A 895 -11.35 21.03 2.99
N SER A 896 -10.67 20.76 4.09
CA SER A 896 -9.26 21.09 4.34
C SER A 896 -8.29 20.54 3.30
N ARG A 897 -8.57 19.35 2.78
CA ARG A 897 -7.80 18.69 1.71
C ARG A 897 -7.83 19.45 0.38
N TYR A 898 -8.90 20.21 0.12
CA TYR A 898 -9.13 20.94 -1.14
C TYR A 898 -8.87 22.44 -1.04
N ALA A 899 -9.02 23.00 0.17
CA ALA A 899 -8.68 24.39 0.47
C ALA A 899 -7.19 24.68 0.25
N SER A 900 -6.31 23.70 0.53
CA SER A 900 -4.85 23.84 0.42
C SER A 900 -4.26 23.69 -0.99
N ARG A 901 -5.06 23.35 -2.01
CA ARG A 901 -4.58 23.19 -3.40
C ARG A 901 -4.86 24.46 -4.21
N GLY A 902 -4.13 24.75 -5.29
CA GLY A 902 -4.57 25.74 -6.29
C GLY A 902 -5.78 25.23 -7.10
N PHE A 903 -6.54 26.11 -7.77
CA PHE A 903 -7.65 25.70 -8.65
C PHE A 903 -7.16 24.74 -9.75
N ILE A 904 -6.03 25.07 -10.39
CA ILE A 904 -5.39 24.26 -11.43
C ILE A 904 -5.01 22.87 -10.90
N GLY A 905 -4.39 22.78 -9.71
CA GLY A 905 -4.04 21.50 -9.10
C GLY A 905 -5.26 20.66 -8.65
N SER A 906 -6.37 21.32 -8.30
CA SER A 906 -7.63 20.63 -7.96
C SER A 906 -8.40 20.13 -9.19
N ALA A 907 -8.39 20.90 -10.28
CA ALA A 907 -9.13 20.58 -11.51
C ALA A 907 -8.34 19.66 -12.46
N LEU A 908 -7.06 19.98 -12.70
CA LEU A 908 -6.21 19.28 -13.66
C LEU A 908 -5.28 18.26 -12.99
N GLY A 909 -5.22 18.22 -11.67
CA GLY A 909 -4.45 17.24 -10.90
C GLY A 909 -3.05 17.69 -10.49
N PRO A 910 -2.35 16.89 -9.67
CA PRO A 910 -1.11 17.29 -8.99
C PRO A 910 0.04 17.63 -9.94
N THR A 911 0.11 16.98 -11.09
CA THR A 911 1.16 17.18 -12.11
C THR A 911 1.12 18.59 -12.70
N PHE A 912 -0.06 19.12 -12.96
CA PHE A 912 -0.21 20.48 -13.48
C PHE A 912 0.04 21.54 -12.40
N GLY A 913 -0.35 21.25 -11.15
CA GLY A 913 0.04 22.11 -10.02
C GLY A 913 1.54 22.15 -9.79
N LEU A 914 2.26 21.04 -10.00
CA LEU A 914 3.73 21.01 -9.90
C LEU A 914 4.40 21.88 -10.97
N LEU A 915 3.88 21.90 -12.20
CA LEU A 915 4.40 22.77 -13.26
C LEU A 915 4.28 24.25 -12.87
N ASP A 916 3.14 24.64 -12.30
CA ASP A 916 2.88 26.00 -11.79
C ASP A 916 3.88 26.38 -10.68
N THR A 917 4.14 25.46 -9.73
CA THR A 917 5.15 25.64 -8.68
C THR A 917 6.56 25.80 -9.26
N ILE A 918 6.95 24.99 -10.25
CA ILE A 918 8.27 25.08 -10.89
C ILE A 918 8.42 26.42 -11.64
N THR A 919 7.38 26.88 -12.33
CA THR A 919 7.41 28.18 -13.03
C THR A 919 7.52 29.34 -12.05
N ASP A 920 6.80 29.30 -10.93
CA ASP A 920 6.90 30.30 -9.86
C ASP A 920 8.31 30.38 -9.27
N VAL A 921 8.93 29.22 -8.97
CA VAL A 921 10.30 29.15 -8.45
C VAL A 921 11.30 29.69 -9.46
N THR A 922 11.18 29.28 -10.72
CA THR A 922 12.10 29.70 -11.79
C THR A 922 12.00 31.21 -12.02
N ALA A 923 10.78 31.76 -12.05
CA ALA A 923 10.55 33.19 -12.19
C ALA A 923 11.09 33.97 -10.99
N GLY A 924 10.88 33.50 -9.76
CA GLY A 924 11.43 34.12 -8.55
C GLY A 924 12.95 34.17 -8.54
N VAL A 925 13.61 33.05 -8.82
CA VAL A 925 15.08 32.96 -8.90
C VAL A 925 15.66 33.86 -10.01
N LEU A 926 15.04 33.87 -11.20
CA LEU A 926 15.50 34.71 -12.31
C LEU A 926 15.30 36.21 -12.05
N ASN A 927 14.27 36.57 -11.29
CA ASN A 927 14.00 37.96 -10.92
C ASN A 927 14.75 38.41 -9.64
N GLY A 928 15.54 37.53 -9.02
CA GLY A 928 16.25 37.81 -7.77
C GLY A 928 15.32 37.96 -6.56
N ASP A 929 14.07 37.52 -6.67
CA ASP A 929 13.08 37.56 -5.59
C ASP A 929 13.15 36.26 -4.78
N ALA A 930 13.75 36.35 -3.60
CA ALA A 930 13.82 35.28 -2.60
C ALA A 930 12.71 35.42 -1.53
N GLY A 931 11.57 36.02 -1.86
CA GLY A 931 10.45 36.16 -0.94
C GLY A 931 9.89 34.82 -0.43
N ASP A 932 9.14 34.87 0.67
CA ASP A 932 8.63 33.71 1.41
C ASP A 932 7.87 32.69 0.53
N ARG A 933 7.18 33.16 -0.51
CA ARG A 933 6.48 32.31 -1.48
C ARG A 933 7.44 31.44 -2.31
N VAL A 934 8.56 32.00 -2.76
CA VAL A 934 9.57 31.29 -3.57
C VAL A 934 10.30 30.27 -2.71
N LEU A 935 10.69 30.64 -1.49
CA LEU A 935 11.30 29.74 -0.51
C LEU A 935 10.35 28.58 -0.13
N HIS A 936 9.07 28.88 0.13
CA HIS A 936 8.05 27.86 0.38
C HIS A 936 7.91 26.90 -0.80
N ASN A 937 7.84 27.41 -2.03
CA ASN A 937 7.71 26.59 -3.23
C ASN A 937 8.95 25.70 -3.47
N VAL A 938 10.18 26.24 -3.37
CA VAL A 938 11.42 25.47 -3.45
C VAL A 938 11.41 24.31 -2.46
N ARG A 939 10.93 24.57 -1.25
CA ARG A 939 10.88 23.57 -0.20
C ARG A 939 9.80 22.51 -0.43
N THR A 940 8.64 22.86 -0.98
CA THR A 940 7.63 21.86 -1.36
C THR A 940 8.12 20.88 -2.43
N LEU A 941 9.20 21.21 -3.14
CA LEU A 941 9.86 20.35 -4.11
C LEU A 941 10.89 19.40 -3.49
N LEU A 942 11.28 19.59 -2.22
CA LEU A 942 12.24 18.72 -1.53
C LEU A 942 11.60 17.33 -1.26
N PRO A 943 12.18 16.24 -1.80
CA PRO A 943 11.72 14.89 -1.51
C PRO A 943 11.74 14.62 -0.01
N GLY A 944 10.69 14.02 0.53
CA GLY A 944 10.66 13.66 1.95
C GLY A 944 10.25 14.78 2.91
N ASN A 945 10.13 16.03 2.47
CA ASN A 945 9.77 17.17 3.33
C ASN A 945 8.41 16.99 4.05
N ASN A 946 7.51 16.18 3.48
CA ASN A 946 6.20 15.89 4.06
C ASN A 946 6.07 14.48 4.66
N LEU A 947 7.18 13.75 4.87
CA LEU A 947 7.15 12.50 5.64
C LEU A 947 6.59 12.82 7.02
N PHE A 948 5.57 12.10 7.46
CA PHE A 948 4.78 12.48 8.65
C PHE A 948 5.63 12.54 9.94
N TRP A 949 6.77 11.84 9.98
CA TRP A 949 7.73 11.85 11.09
C TRP A 949 8.88 12.86 10.90
N ILE A 950 9.08 13.40 9.70
CA ILE A 950 10.08 14.44 9.39
C ILE A 950 9.45 15.83 9.44
N ALA A 951 8.26 15.99 8.85
CA ALA A 951 7.61 17.29 8.69
C ALA A 951 7.47 18.09 10.01
N PRO A 952 7.08 17.48 11.15
CA PRO A 952 7.01 18.21 12.42
C PRO A 952 8.37 18.75 12.88
N LEU A 953 9.46 18.01 12.62
CA LEU A 953 10.82 18.44 12.97
C LEU A 953 11.25 19.62 12.11
N ILE A 954 10.98 19.56 10.79
CA ILE A 954 11.34 20.69 9.94
C ILE A 954 10.51 21.91 10.32
N ASN A 955 9.20 21.76 10.59
CA ASN A 955 8.28 22.84 11.01
C ASN A 955 8.72 23.61 12.26
N GLN A 956 9.58 23.04 13.11
CA GLN A 956 10.12 23.70 14.28
C GLN A 956 11.29 24.64 13.97
N VAL A 957 12.03 24.37 12.90
CA VAL A 957 13.27 25.09 12.54
C VAL A 957 12.98 26.38 11.77
N ASP A 958 11.78 26.54 11.20
CA ASP A 958 11.39 27.75 10.44
C ASP A 958 9.87 28.06 10.61
N PRO A 959 9.50 28.99 11.51
CA PRO A 959 8.10 29.26 11.85
C PRO A 959 7.23 29.82 10.71
N GLY A 960 7.82 30.29 9.60
CA GLY A 960 7.10 30.77 8.40
C GLY A 960 6.29 29.69 7.67
N MET A 961 6.28 28.47 8.22
CA MET A 961 5.64 27.27 7.70
C MET A 961 4.26 26.93 8.26
N ARG A 962 3.81 27.56 9.35
CA ARG A 962 2.51 27.24 9.99
C ARG A 962 1.31 27.68 9.15
#